data_AF-A0A7V3EIZ8-F1
#
_entry.id   AF-A0A7V3EIZ8-F1
#
_cell.length_a   1.000
_cell.length_b   1.000
_cell.length_c   1.000
_cell.angle_alpha   90.00
_cell.angle_beta   90.00
_cell.angle_gamma   90.00
#
_symmetry.space_group_name_H-M   'P 1'
#
loop_
_entity.id
_entity.type
_entity.pdbx_description
1 polymer ?
#
loop_
_entity_poly.entity_id
_entity_poly.type
_entity_poly.pdbx_seq_one_letter_code
_entity_poly.pdbx_strand_id
1 'polypeptide(L)'
;MSRKKHRKKRPAAGTKEPAPVKPAAPVGQQGQPGLAASKTSRWLQFVLIAGALLLLLAGSIFLFKGRIPGGKELKGTRSWNVLLITLDTTRADRLGCYGYQAGWTPSLDELATSGVRFQNAYCQVPLTLPSHASILTGLNPCRHGVHNNGNYALSPESTTLAEILKEQGLKTAAFVASFSVDSRFGLDQGFETYDDSFEPGQAFKSYNAERPADRVYESFARWLEKNYSARFFAWVHFFDPHFPYNPPPEFARKFRDEPYDGEIAFMDKYVGRVMELIRIYGCQDRTLVVIAGDHGEAFGEKVEQGHGLFLYEMSVRVPFIITGPGIPSGRVVNQRVQLIDIMPTVLDLLGLEAPVDFDGQSLKPLLVGRKLKPADIYLESFFPKENYGWSELLGLISGDWKFIQAPRPELYNLKADPGENNNLYRPDDRQATLLKDRLEKIIKAASGLSPSRREMTPAEQERLRSLGYLQVAGSGTTSALPDPKDRLEELRAYQEAGFLEIRGQLEAAEKAYVRLVEMAPALESSYLNLSRVQGLQQKHLEAAATLRRGLEVLPGSDHLLAKLAQTLLLAGQKQEAREASDRALAINPDNYEALVVSLMISEEQGKVEEALALADRALKIEPENEMIRLSQAENLVRSGRQREAAEVYGRLVADFPGNDFYRLNLAVLYNLLGEFEKSLPLLEQVTRTSPSPKAYLNLALACLETRRLPEAARAFESYLSNTTGEDPENVARARSWLAQLKTIIK
;
A
#
# COMPACT_ATOMS: atom_id res chain seq x y z
N MET A 1 -68.70 34.04 13.29
CA MET A 1 -69.28 33.00 12.42
C MET A 1 -68.53 31.69 12.71
N SER A 2 -68.93 30.94 13.76
CA SER A 2 -69.85 29.78 13.76
C SER A 2 -69.29 28.56 12.99
N ARG A 3 -69.15 27.33 13.49
CA ARG A 3 -69.32 26.63 14.79
C ARG A 3 -68.70 25.22 14.57
N LYS A 4 -67.73 24.77 15.37
CA LYS A 4 -67.82 23.69 16.39
C LYS A 4 -68.74 22.47 16.10
N LYS A 5 -68.11 21.28 16.24
CA LYS A 5 -68.58 20.04 16.96
C LYS A 5 -69.68 19.21 16.26
N HIS A 6 -69.77 17.87 16.34
CA HIS A 6 -69.47 16.92 17.43
C HIS A 6 -69.59 15.42 17.01
N ARG A 7 -68.79 14.55 17.66
CA ARG A 7 -69.09 13.25 18.33
C ARG A 7 -69.79 12.10 17.56
N LYS A 8 -69.13 10.92 17.44
CA LYS A 8 -69.12 9.73 18.36
C LYS A 8 -70.47 8.96 18.47
N LYS A 9 -70.50 7.69 18.04
CA LYS A 9 -70.61 6.45 18.89
C LYS A 9 -71.00 5.19 18.07
N ARG A 10 -70.30 4.07 18.34
CA ARG A 10 -70.63 2.62 18.14
C ARG A 10 -71.86 2.20 19.00
N PRO A 11 -72.37 0.91 19.09
CA PRO A 11 -71.92 -0.39 18.52
C PRO A 11 -73.03 -1.41 18.04
N ALA A 12 -72.55 -2.55 17.49
CA ALA A 12 -72.94 -3.97 17.68
C ALA A 12 -74.30 -4.58 17.26
N ALA A 13 -74.17 -5.71 16.52
CA ALA A 13 -74.83 -7.04 16.61
C ALA A 13 -74.95 -7.59 15.16
N GLY A 14 -74.56 -8.81 14.77
CA GLY A 14 -74.51 -10.10 15.45
C GLY A 14 -75.45 -11.07 14.71
N THR A 15 -75.00 -12.32 14.48
CA THR A 15 -75.73 -13.50 13.92
C THR A 15 -75.83 -13.60 12.39
N LYS A 16 -75.78 -14.76 11.72
CA LYS A 16 -75.35 -16.17 11.96
C LYS A 16 -75.51 -16.84 10.57
N GLU A 17 -74.60 -17.76 10.25
CA GLU A 17 -74.67 -18.79 9.19
C GLU A 17 -76.02 -19.57 9.19
N PRO A 18 -76.43 -20.30 8.10
CA PRO A 18 -75.66 -21.46 7.59
C PRO A 18 -75.78 -21.85 6.09
N ALA A 19 -74.84 -22.70 5.64
CA ALA A 19 -74.96 -23.63 4.51
C ALA A 19 -75.63 -24.95 4.99
N PRO A 20 -76.09 -25.95 4.17
CA PRO A 20 -75.34 -26.60 3.08
C PRO A 20 -76.21 -27.19 1.91
N VAL A 21 -75.57 -27.91 0.96
CA VAL A 21 -75.91 -29.30 0.49
C VAL A 21 -75.46 -29.55 -0.98
N LYS A 22 -74.74 -30.67 -1.17
CA LYS A 22 -74.36 -31.31 -2.45
C LYS A 22 -75.51 -32.14 -3.03
N PRO A 23 -75.50 -32.48 -4.34
CA PRO A 23 -76.11 -33.71 -4.83
C PRO A 23 -75.11 -34.70 -5.46
N ALA A 24 -75.59 -35.94 -5.54
CA ALA A 24 -74.88 -37.19 -5.72
C ALA A 24 -74.67 -37.62 -7.19
N ALA A 25 -73.84 -38.66 -7.36
CA ALA A 25 -73.57 -39.38 -8.59
C ALA A 25 -74.75 -40.26 -9.06
N PRO A 26 -74.82 -40.65 -10.34
CA PRO A 26 -75.68 -41.73 -10.80
C PRO A 26 -74.90 -43.04 -11.06
N VAL A 27 -75.57 -44.16 -10.78
CA VAL A 27 -75.20 -45.52 -11.15
C VAL A 27 -76.20 -46.02 -12.20
N GLY A 28 -75.70 -46.74 -13.22
CA GLY A 28 -76.44 -47.86 -13.82
C GLY A 28 -76.69 -47.77 -15.33
N GLN A 29 -75.98 -48.62 -16.10
CA GLN A 29 -76.55 -49.30 -17.26
C GLN A 29 -75.82 -50.63 -17.52
N GLN A 30 -76.59 -51.70 -17.64
CA GLN A 30 -76.18 -53.06 -18.00
C GLN A 30 -76.31 -53.29 -19.52
N GLY A 31 -75.33 -54.00 -20.10
CA GLY A 31 -75.55 -55.10 -21.05
C GLY A 31 -75.57 -54.81 -22.55
N GLN A 32 -74.53 -55.26 -23.29
CA GLN A 32 -74.59 -56.42 -24.21
C GLN A 32 -73.21 -56.72 -24.87
N PRO A 33 -72.99 -57.94 -25.42
CA PRO A 33 -71.69 -58.63 -25.43
C PRO A 33 -70.96 -58.60 -26.79
N GLY A 34 -69.64 -58.78 -26.78
CA GLY A 34 -68.91 -59.09 -28.01
C GLY A 34 -67.39 -59.12 -27.88
N LEU A 35 -66.83 -60.29 -28.17
CA LEU A 35 -65.46 -60.55 -28.62
C LEU A 35 -64.34 -60.58 -27.55
N ALA A 36 -64.08 -61.81 -27.11
CA ALA A 36 -62.87 -62.22 -26.43
C ALA A 36 -61.63 -61.93 -27.29
N ALA A 37 -60.83 -60.97 -26.88
CA ALA A 37 -59.42 -60.87 -27.24
C ALA A 37 -58.61 -61.00 -25.94
N SER A 38 -57.71 -61.98 -25.92
CA SER A 38 -56.91 -62.41 -24.78
C SER A 38 -56.28 -61.24 -24.00
N LYS A 39 -56.70 -61.04 -22.74
CA LYS A 39 -56.14 -60.06 -21.80
C LYS A 39 -54.63 -60.26 -21.53
N THR A 40 -54.07 -61.39 -21.92
CA THR A 40 -52.63 -61.70 -21.80
C THR A 40 -51.75 -60.96 -22.80
N SER A 41 -52.24 -60.51 -23.97
CA SER A 41 -51.38 -59.80 -24.94
C SER A 41 -51.23 -58.30 -24.64
N ARG A 42 -52.29 -57.64 -24.15
CA ARG A 42 -52.25 -56.22 -23.79
C ARG A 42 -51.39 -55.94 -22.56
N TRP A 43 -51.40 -56.83 -21.57
CA TRP A 43 -50.54 -56.69 -20.39
C TRP A 43 -49.07 -56.95 -20.75
N LEU A 44 -48.77 -57.95 -21.58
CA LEU A 44 -47.41 -58.14 -22.12
C LEU A 44 -46.96 -56.95 -22.97
N GLN A 45 -47.82 -56.39 -23.82
CA GLN A 45 -47.51 -55.18 -24.60
C GLN A 45 -47.27 -53.98 -23.70
N PHE A 46 -48.04 -53.81 -22.62
CA PHE A 46 -47.83 -52.71 -21.67
C PHE A 46 -46.53 -52.88 -20.89
N VAL A 47 -46.18 -54.10 -20.48
CA VAL A 47 -44.91 -54.42 -19.80
C VAL A 47 -43.72 -54.26 -20.75
N LEU A 48 -43.85 -54.65 -22.03
CA LEU A 48 -42.81 -54.48 -23.03
C LEU A 48 -42.62 -53.00 -23.43
N ILE A 49 -43.70 -52.22 -23.54
CA ILE A 49 -43.64 -50.78 -23.81
C ILE A 49 -43.09 -50.03 -22.61
N ALA A 50 -43.52 -50.36 -21.38
CA ALA A 50 -42.99 -49.78 -20.16
C ALA A 50 -41.51 -50.16 -19.95
N GLY A 51 -41.14 -51.41 -20.26
CA GLY A 51 -39.75 -51.88 -20.26
C GLY A 51 -38.89 -51.20 -21.32
N ALA A 52 -39.41 -51.01 -22.53
CA ALA A 52 -38.73 -50.28 -23.61
C ALA A 52 -38.59 -48.78 -23.28
N LEU A 53 -39.60 -48.16 -22.66
CA LEU A 53 -39.52 -46.78 -22.16
C LEU A 53 -38.53 -46.66 -21.00
N LEU A 54 -38.48 -47.64 -20.08
CA LEU A 54 -37.48 -47.69 -19.01
C LEU A 54 -36.07 -47.93 -19.55
N LEU A 55 -35.91 -48.72 -20.61
CA LEU A 55 -34.62 -48.92 -21.29
C LEU A 55 -34.22 -47.71 -22.14
N LEU A 56 -35.17 -46.99 -22.72
CA LEU A 56 -34.93 -45.70 -23.39
C LEU A 56 -34.63 -44.59 -22.38
N LEU A 57 -35.24 -44.62 -21.19
CA LEU A 57 -34.96 -43.69 -20.09
C LEU A 57 -33.63 -44.04 -19.40
N ALA A 58 -33.32 -45.32 -19.20
CA ALA A 58 -32.03 -45.77 -18.69
C ALA A 58 -30.93 -45.54 -19.74
N GLY A 59 -31.24 -45.75 -21.02
CA GLY A 59 -30.37 -45.47 -22.16
C GLY A 59 -30.17 -43.97 -22.40
N SER A 60 -31.19 -43.12 -22.16
CA SER A 60 -31.04 -41.67 -22.18
C SER A 60 -30.28 -41.16 -20.96
N ILE A 61 -30.47 -41.77 -19.78
CA ILE A 61 -29.63 -41.54 -18.59
C ILE A 61 -28.19 -42.04 -18.84
N PHE A 62 -27.96 -43.09 -19.63
CA PHE A 62 -26.61 -43.58 -19.97
C PHE A 62 -25.96 -42.73 -21.07
N LEU A 63 -26.73 -42.26 -22.06
CA LEU A 63 -26.30 -41.32 -23.10
C LEU A 63 -26.06 -39.90 -22.53
N PHE A 64 -26.75 -39.50 -21.46
CA PHE A 64 -26.48 -38.27 -20.70
C PHE A 64 -25.45 -38.45 -19.56
N LYS A 65 -25.29 -39.64 -18.98
CA LYS A 65 -24.16 -39.96 -18.08
C LYS A 65 -22.83 -40.06 -18.83
N GLY A 66 -22.86 -40.19 -20.16
CA GLY A 66 -21.70 -40.10 -21.05
C GLY A 66 -21.24 -38.68 -21.41
N ARG A 67 -21.91 -37.63 -20.91
CA ARG A 67 -21.48 -36.22 -21.05
C ARG A 67 -21.79 -35.41 -19.78
N ILE A 68 -21.37 -35.91 -18.62
CA ILE A 68 -20.75 -34.99 -17.67
C ILE A 68 -19.41 -34.67 -18.33
N PRO A 69 -19.07 -33.42 -18.68
CA PRO A 69 -17.69 -33.11 -19.00
C PRO A 69 -16.91 -33.52 -17.75
N GLY A 70 -16.22 -34.66 -17.79
CA GLY A 70 -15.21 -34.98 -16.79
C GLY A 70 -14.33 -33.75 -16.77
N GLY A 71 -14.39 -32.98 -15.67
CA GLY A 71 -13.76 -31.67 -15.60
C GLY A 71 -12.34 -31.85 -16.09
N LYS A 72 -12.00 -31.24 -17.23
CA LYS A 72 -10.65 -31.32 -17.81
C LYS A 72 -9.70 -31.01 -16.66
N GLU A 73 -8.87 -31.97 -16.30
CA GLU A 73 -7.86 -31.75 -15.28
C GLU A 73 -6.94 -30.65 -15.80
N LEU A 74 -6.82 -29.54 -15.05
CA LEU A 74 -5.83 -28.51 -15.33
C LEU A 74 -4.46 -29.16 -15.11
N LYS A 75 -3.83 -29.62 -16.18
CA LYS A 75 -2.44 -30.10 -16.09
C LYS A 75 -1.56 -28.89 -15.85
N GLY A 76 -0.84 -28.89 -14.73
CA GLY A 76 0.10 -27.82 -14.43
C GLY A 76 1.21 -27.80 -15.49
N THR A 77 1.75 -26.62 -15.79
CA THR A 77 2.85 -26.50 -16.75
C THR A 77 3.91 -25.53 -16.27
N ARG A 78 5.16 -25.96 -16.41
CA ARG A 78 6.34 -25.14 -16.14
C ARG A 78 6.66 -24.18 -17.28
N SER A 79 5.80 -24.02 -18.30
CA SER A 79 6.08 -23.14 -19.44
C SER A 79 5.48 -21.74 -19.31
N TRP A 80 4.65 -21.49 -18.29
CA TRP A 80 3.94 -20.22 -18.16
C TRP A 80 4.79 -19.11 -17.54
N ASN A 81 4.44 -17.89 -17.94
CA ASN A 81 4.67 -16.66 -17.20
C ASN A 81 3.61 -16.52 -16.10
N VAL A 82 3.92 -15.73 -15.09
CA VAL A 82 2.98 -15.33 -14.04
C VAL A 82 2.93 -13.81 -14.00
N LEU A 83 1.74 -13.24 -14.09
CA LEU A 83 1.48 -11.82 -13.90
C LEU A 83 0.54 -11.67 -12.70
N LEU A 84 1.07 -11.14 -11.60
CA LEU A 84 0.29 -10.75 -10.43
C LEU A 84 -0.03 -9.26 -10.53
N ILE A 85 -1.32 -8.93 -10.56
CA ILE A 85 -1.80 -7.55 -10.51
C ILE A 85 -2.48 -7.35 -9.15
N THR A 86 -1.97 -6.44 -8.33
CA THR A 86 -2.62 -6.07 -7.06
C THR A 86 -3.26 -4.69 -7.14
N LEU A 87 -4.43 -4.55 -6.51
CA LEU A 87 -5.27 -3.35 -6.57
C LEU A 87 -5.41 -2.80 -5.14
N ASP A 88 -4.71 -1.70 -4.83
CA ASP A 88 -4.73 -1.09 -3.49
C ASP A 88 -6.15 -0.60 -3.15
N THR A 89 -6.55 -0.76 -1.88
CA THR A 89 -7.84 -0.40 -1.27
C THR A 89 -9.14 -0.78 -2.03
N THR A 90 -9.04 -1.60 -3.08
CA THR A 90 -10.14 -1.82 -4.02
C THR A 90 -11.20 -2.73 -3.40
N ARG A 91 -12.40 -2.18 -3.15
CA ARG A 91 -13.52 -2.97 -2.65
C ARG A 91 -14.13 -3.85 -3.74
N ALA A 92 -14.40 -5.11 -3.41
CA ALA A 92 -15.07 -6.02 -4.33
C ALA A 92 -16.46 -5.51 -4.75
N ASP A 93 -17.22 -4.92 -3.83
CA ASP A 93 -18.58 -4.41 -4.06
C ASP A 93 -18.65 -3.10 -4.87
N ARG A 94 -17.50 -2.61 -5.36
CA ARG A 94 -17.38 -1.44 -6.25
C ARG A 94 -16.99 -1.77 -7.68
N LEU A 95 -16.93 -3.07 -8.03
CA LEU A 95 -16.63 -3.54 -9.39
C LEU A 95 -17.89 -4.04 -10.12
N GLY A 96 -17.95 -3.78 -11.43
CA GLY A 96 -19.06 -4.23 -12.30
C GLY A 96 -19.28 -5.74 -12.25
N CYS A 97 -18.19 -6.51 -12.35
CA CYS A 97 -18.20 -7.97 -12.30
C CYS A 97 -18.67 -8.56 -10.96
N TYR A 98 -18.69 -7.76 -9.89
CA TYR A 98 -19.24 -8.14 -8.58
C TYR A 98 -20.68 -7.64 -8.36
N GLY A 99 -21.26 -6.96 -9.35
CA GLY A 99 -22.67 -6.56 -9.38
C GLY A 99 -22.92 -5.06 -9.21
N TYR A 100 -21.87 -4.23 -9.06
CA TYR A 100 -22.02 -2.79 -8.88
C TYR A 100 -22.38 -2.10 -10.19
N GLN A 101 -23.64 -1.69 -10.34
CA GLN A 101 -24.18 -1.16 -11.61
C GLN A 101 -23.57 0.19 -12.03
N ALA A 102 -23.11 0.99 -11.06
CA ALA A 102 -22.42 2.25 -11.34
C ALA A 102 -20.91 2.06 -11.58
N GLY A 103 -20.37 0.87 -11.30
CA GLY A 103 -18.96 0.54 -11.48
C GLY A 103 -18.60 0.53 -12.96
N TRP A 104 -17.61 1.34 -13.34
CA TRP A 104 -17.08 1.37 -14.70
C TRP A 104 -15.71 0.70 -14.74
N THR A 105 -15.73 -0.64 -14.77
CA THR A 105 -14.53 -1.49 -14.74
C THR A 105 -14.49 -2.47 -15.91
N PRO A 106 -14.59 -1.99 -17.17
CA PRO A 106 -14.73 -2.88 -18.33
C PRO A 106 -13.60 -3.90 -18.47
N SER A 107 -12.37 -3.55 -18.07
CA SER A 107 -11.22 -4.44 -18.21
C SER A 107 -11.27 -5.58 -17.19
N LEU A 108 -11.54 -5.28 -15.92
CA LEU A 108 -11.75 -6.27 -14.87
C LEU A 108 -12.97 -7.14 -15.17
N ASP A 109 -14.02 -6.57 -15.76
CA ASP A 109 -15.22 -7.30 -16.16
C ASP A 109 -14.96 -8.30 -17.29
N GLU A 110 -14.15 -7.91 -18.28
CA GLU A 110 -13.67 -8.80 -19.34
C GLU A 110 -12.79 -9.92 -18.75
N LEU A 111 -11.91 -9.60 -17.80
CA LEU A 111 -11.02 -10.59 -17.16
C LEU A 111 -11.80 -11.59 -16.31
N ALA A 112 -12.82 -11.13 -15.57
CA ALA A 112 -13.74 -12.00 -14.85
C ALA A 112 -14.56 -12.89 -15.78
N THR A 113 -14.96 -12.39 -16.95
CA THR A 113 -15.73 -13.14 -17.95
C THR A 113 -14.85 -14.16 -18.70
N SER A 114 -13.59 -13.82 -18.96
CA SER A 114 -12.64 -14.71 -19.63
C SER A 114 -11.95 -15.71 -18.69
N GLY A 115 -12.07 -15.52 -17.37
CA GLY A 115 -11.47 -16.40 -16.36
C GLY A 115 -12.44 -16.87 -15.28
N VAL A 116 -11.89 -17.06 -14.08
CA VAL A 116 -12.59 -17.47 -12.86
C VAL A 116 -12.56 -16.32 -11.86
N ARG A 117 -13.73 -15.88 -11.40
CA ARG A 117 -13.88 -14.87 -10.35
C ARG A 117 -14.31 -15.52 -9.04
N PHE A 118 -13.68 -15.12 -7.94
CA PHE A 118 -14.04 -15.57 -6.59
C PHE A 118 -14.97 -14.56 -5.93
N GLN A 119 -16.18 -14.98 -5.57
CA GLN A 119 -17.20 -14.09 -5.01
C GLN A 119 -16.83 -13.57 -3.62
N ASN A 120 -16.14 -14.41 -2.84
CA ASN A 120 -15.80 -14.17 -1.43
C ASN A 120 -14.32 -14.48 -1.19
N ALA A 121 -13.44 -13.53 -1.51
CA ALA A 121 -12.02 -13.60 -1.21
C ALA A 121 -11.67 -12.62 -0.08
N TYR A 122 -10.75 -13.02 0.79
CA TYR A 122 -10.44 -12.28 2.01
C TYR A 122 -8.94 -12.04 2.18
N CYS A 123 -8.57 -10.78 2.48
CA CYS A 123 -7.24 -10.46 2.98
C CYS A 123 -7.13 -10.74 4.48
N GLN A 124 -5.90 -10.89 4.96
CA GLN A 124 -5.60 -11.21 6.37
C GLN A 124 -5.61 -9.95 7.24
N VAL A 125 -5.19 -8.81 6.67
CA VAL A 125 -5.07 -7.52 7.35
C VAL A 125 -5.58 -6.43 6.40
N PRO A 126 -6.40 -5.47 6.88
CA PRO A 126 -6.87 -4.36 6.05
C PRO A 126 -5.79 -3.27 5.90
N LEU A 127 -4.56 -3.67 5.53
CA LEU A 127 -3.38 -2.80 5.37
C LEU A 127 -2.46 -3.37 4.26
N THR A 128 -1.86 -2.47 3.47
CA THR A 128 -1.07 -2.79 2.29
C THR A 128 0.11 -3.75 2.56
N LEU A 129 1.06 -3.38 3.42
CA LEU A 129 2.29 -4.15 3.67
C LEU A 129 2.02 -5.58 4.18
N PRO A 130 1.27 -5.78 5.28
CA PRO A 130 1.03 -7.12 5.79
C PRO A 130 0.19 -7.97 4.83
N SER A 131 -0.74 -7.37 4.07
CA SER A 131 -1.50 -8.11 3.05
C SER A 131 -0.60 -8.61 1.91
N HIS A 132 0.32 -7.79 1.43
CA HIS A 132 1.29 -8.20 0.40
C HIS A 132 2.30 -9.23 0.92
N ALA A 133 2.74 -9.12 2.18
CA ALA A 133 3.53 -10.17 2.83
C ALA A 133 2.79 -11.51 2.84
N SER A 134 1.49 -11.50 3.18
CA SER A 134 0.62 -12.69 3.13
C SER A 134 0.44 -13.25 1.72
N ILE A 135 0.22 -12.39 0.71
CA ILE A 135 0.10 -12.80 -0.71
C ILE A 135 1.37 -13.52 -1.20
N LEU A 136 2.53 -12.92 -0.92
CA LEU A 136 3.81 -13.38 -1.46
C LEU A 136 4.37 -14.59 -0.71
N THR A 137 4.02 -14.80 0.56
CA THR A 137 4.53 -15.93 1.36
C THR A 137 3.52 -17.06 1.55
N GLY A 138 2.23 -16.81 1.28
CA GLY A 138 1.16 -17.75 1.60
C GLY A 138 0.99 -17.99 3.12
N LEU A 139 1.56 -17.14 3.96
CA LEU A 139 1.51 -17.23 5.42
C LEU A 139 0.52 -16.23 6.01
N ASN A 140 -0.09 -16.56 7.15
CA ASN A 140 -0.81 -15.57 7.95
C ASN A 140 0.18 -14.60 8.65
N PRO A 141 -0.28 -13.39 8.99
CA PRO A 141 0.52 -12.40 9.72
C PRO A 141 1.13 -12.90 11.02
N CYS A 142 0.41 -13.72 11.77
CA CYS A 142 0.91 -14.33 12.99
C CYS A 142 2.12 -15.27 12.77
N ARG A 143 2.34 -15.78 11.55
CA ARG A 143 3.52 -16.59 11.17
C ARG A 143 4.65 -15.77 10.57
N HIS A 144 4.36 -14.83 9.65
CA HIS A 144 5.40 -14.01 9.01
C HIS A 144 5.80 -12.78 9.83
N GLY A 145 5.04 -12.41 10.85
CA GLY A 145 5.39 -11.39 11.85
C GLY A 145 5.24 -9.94 11.39
N VAL A 146 4.55 -9.68 10.28
CA VAL A 146 4.29 -8.33 9.74
C VAL A 146 2.83 -8.00 9.98
N HIS A 147 2.55 -7.04 10.87
CA HIS A 147 1.20 -6.77 11.39
C HIS A 147 0.65 -5.37 11.03
N ASN A 148 1.53 -4.44 10.64
CA ASN A 148 1.18 -3.06 10.34
C ASN A 148 2.11 -2.49 9.25
N ASN A 149 1.70 -1.39 8.62
CA ASN A 149 2.55 -0.61 7.72
C ASN A 149 3.63 0.15 8.52
N GLY A 150 4.81 0.34 7.94
CA GLY A 150 5.89 1.14 8.54
C GLY A 150 6.68 0.40 9.62
N ASN A 151 6.06 -0.05 10.71
CA ASN A 151 6.76 -0.63 11.88
C ASN A 151 7.40 -2.01 11.66
N TYR A 152 7.15 -2.64 10.51
CA TYR A 152 7.47 -4.03 10.27
C TYR A 152 8.20 -4.18 8.94
N ALA A 153 9.05 -5.19 8.86
CA ALA A 153 9.63 -5.66 7.62
C ALA A 153 9.48 -7.18 7.54
N LEU A 154 9.23 -7.68 6.35
CA LEU A 154 9.31 -9.11 6.07
C LEU A 154 10.73 -9.58 6.33
N SER A 155 10.83 -10.74 6.97
CA SER A 155 12.12 -11.34 7.27
C SER A 155 12.71 -12.04 6.04
N PRO A 156 14.04 -12.01 5.89
CA PRO A 156 14.73 -12.75 4.83
C PRO A 156 14.59 -14.27 4.95
N GLU A 157 14.19 -14.78 6.12
CA GLU A 157 13.88 -16.20 6.33
C GLU A 157 12.47 -16.59 5.81
N SER A 158 11.60 -15.62 5.56
CA SER A 158 10.28 -15.86 4.95
C SER A 158 10.40 -15.95 3.44
N THR A 159 10.49 -17.18 2.91
CA THR A 159 10.60 -17.42 1.47
C THR A 159 9.37 -16.93 0.70
N THR A 160 9.58 -16.08 -0.30
CA THR A 160 8.51 -15.52 -1.13
C THR A 160 8.26 -16.34 -2.40
N LEU A 161 7.09 -16.16 -3.01
CA LEU A 161 6.75 -16.65 -4.34
C LEU A 161 7.77 -16.17 -5.39
N ALA A 162 8.27 -14.95 -5.27
CA ALA A 162 9.27 -14.41 -6.19
C ALA A 162 10.58 -15.20 -6.12
N GLU A 163 11.05 -15.52 -4.91
CA GLU A 163 12.27 -16.33 -4.72
C GLU A 163 12.13 -17.71 -5.35
N ILE A 164 11.02 -18.40 -5.08
CA ILE A 164 10.75 -19.73 -5.65
C ILE A 164 10.71 -19.67 -7.17
N LEU A 165 10.03 -18.68 -7.76
CA LEU A 165 9.92 -18.56 -9.21
C LEU A 165 11.25 -18.16 -9.86
N LYS A 166 12.07 -17.34 -9.19
CA LYS A 166 13.43 -17.03 -9.63
C LYS A 166 14.29 -18.29 -9.68
N GLU A 167 14.23 -19.15 -8.66
CA GLU A 167 14.93 -20.44 -8.64
C GLU A 167 14.48 -21.39 -9.76
N GLN A 168 13.22 -21.28 -10.21
CA GLN A 168 12.71 -22.01 -11.38
C GLN A 168 13.05 -21.36 -12.73
N GLY A 169 13.93 -20.35 -12.72
CA GLY A 169 14.47 -19.69 -13.91
C GLY A 169 13.53 -18.66 -14.55
N LEU A 170 12.51 -18.17 -13.82
CA LEU A 170 11.71 -17.05 -14.28
C LEU A 170 12.46 -15.74 -14.03
N LYS A 171 12.37 -14.81 -14.99
CA LYS A 171 12.73 -13.41 -14.78
C LYS A 171 11.75 -12.77 -13.81
N THR A 172 12.23 -12.22 -12.71
CA THR A 172 11.35 -11.66 -11.67
C THR A 172 11.41 -10.14 -11.64
N ALA A 173 10.26 -9.49 -11.74
CA ALA A 173 10.17 -8.03 -11.65
C ALA A 173 8.95 -7.56 -10.84
N ALA A 174 9.09 -6.46 -10.12
CA ALA A 174 8.01 -5.76 -9.42
C ALA A 174 7.98 -4.28 -9.81
N PHE A 175 6.78 -3.75 -10.03
CA PHE A 175 6.50 -2.35 -10.31
C PHE A 175 5.48 -1.89 -9.29
N VAL A 176 5.97 -1.20 -8.26
CA VAL A 176 5.16 -0.87 -7.09
C VAL A 176 4.75 0.59 -7.05
N ALA A 177 3.58 0.84 -6.48
CA ALA A 177 2.89 2.11 -6.57
C ALA A 177 2.80 2.91 -5.26
N SER A 178 3.21 2.35 -4.13
CA SER A 178 3.12 3.03 -2.84
C SER A 178 4.32 2.75 -1.97
N PHE A 179 4.62 3.71 -1.09
CA PHE A 179 5.67 3.56 -0.09
C PHE A 179 5.48 2.33 0.80
N SER A 180 4.24 1.95 1.13
CA SER A 180 3.95 0.81 2.01
C SER A 180 4.57 -0.50 1.54
N VAL A 181 4.94 -0.61 0.26
CA VAL A 181 5.62 -1.76 -0.32
C VAL A 181 7.03 -1.42 -0.82
N ASP A 182 7.70 -0.42 -0.25
CA ASP A 182 9.10 -0.10 -0.53
C ASP A 182 10.03 -1.29 -0.19
N SER A 183 11.11 -1.43 -0.95
CA SER A 183 12.10 -2.52 -0.77
C SER A 183 12.65 -2.62 0.65
N ARG A 184 12.69 -1.52 1.42
CA ARG A 184 13.12 -1.54 2.84
C ARG A 184 12.32 -2.50 3.71
N PHE A 185 11.08 -2.80 3.32
CA PHE A 185 10.17 -3.69 4.06
C PHE A 185 10.32 -5.16 3.67
N GLY A 186 11.31 -5.53 2.84
CA GLY A 186 11.66 -6.92 2.52
C GLY A 186 10.78 -7.59 1.46
N LEU A 187 9.85 -6.86 0.83
CA LEU A 187 9.03 -7.41 -0.26
C LEU A 187 9.79 -7.55 -1.59
N ASP A 188 10.99 -6.99 -1.70
CA ASP A 188 11.87 -7.09 -2.86
C ASP A 188 12.58 -8.46 -2.97
N GLN A 189 12.54 -9.25 -1.89
CA GLN A 189 13.08 -10.61 -1.84
C GLN A 189 12.64 -11.45 -3.05
N GLY A 190 13.61 -11.86 -3.86
CA GLY A 190 13.39 -12.70 -5.04
C GLY A 190 13.14 -11.96 -6.34
N PHE A 191 12.98 -10.63 -6.34
CA PHE A 191 12.88 -9.83 -7.56
C PHE A 191 14.26 -9.45 -8.12
N GLU A 192 14.50 -9.65 -9.41
CA GLU A 192 15.69 -9.14 -10.10
C GLU A 192 15.55 -7.65 -10.46
N THR A 193 14.32 -7.18 -10.66
CA THR A 193 13.99 -5.77 -10.87
C THR A 193 12.92 -5.38 -9.87
N TYR A 194 13.20 -4.40 -9.00
CA TYR A 194 12.23 -3.84 -8.07
C TYR A 194 12.15 -2.34 -8.30
N ASP A 195 11.08 -1.88 -8.95
CA ASP A 195 10.89 -0.46 -9.23
C ASP A 195 9.96 0.17 -8.20
N ASP A 196 10.57 0.77 -7.19
CA ASP A 196 9.94 1.56 -6.13
C ASP A 196 10.31 3.07 -6.24
N SER A 197 10.66 3.55 -7.44
CA SER A 197 11.02 4.96 -7.66
C SER A 197 9.78 5.89 -7.69
N PHE A 198 9.35 6.38 -6.54
CA PHE A 198 8.23 7.33 -6.44
C PHE A 198 8.67 8.75 -6.85
N GLU A 199 7.83 9.46 -7.62
CA GLU A 199 8.01 10.80 -8.25
C GLU A 199 9.43 11.24 -8.76
N PRO A 200 9.55 11.68 -10.03
CA PRO A 200 10.77 12.33 -10.51
C PRO A 200 10.98 13.70 -9.82
N GLY A 201 12.13 13.88 -9.15
CA GLY A 201 12.58 15.19 -8.67
C GLY A 201 12.37 15.47 -7.18
N GLN A 202 11.85 14.52 -6.40
CA GLN A 202 11.94 14.58 -4.94
C GLN A 202 13.16 13.78 -4.49
N ALA A 203 14.04 14.40 -3.70
CA ALA A 203 15.20 13.72 -3.11
C ALA A 203 14.81 12.62 -2.10
N PHE A 204 13.53 12.56 -1.72
CA PHE A 204 13.00 11.66 -0.69
C PHE A 204 11.66 11.07 -1.10
N LYS A 205 11.47 9.81 -0.71
CA LYS A 205 10.13 9.22 -0.60
C LYS A 205 9.50 9.83 0.67
N SER A 206 8.29 10.35 0.61
CA SER A 206 7.45 10.74 1.77
C SER A 206 6.38 9.68 2.08
N TYR A 207 5.67 9.75 3.23
CA TYR A 207 4.54 8.85 3.55
C TYR A 207 3.49 8.74 2.45
N ASN A 208 3.25 9.85 1.75
CA ASN A 208 2.30 9.92 0.64
C ASN A 208 2.99 9.70 -0.72
N ALA A 209 4.21 9.15 -0.75
CA ALA A 209 4.89 8.83 -1.99
C ALA A 209 4.17 7.67 -2.66
N GLU A 210 3.34 8.05 -3.62
CA GLU A 210 2.56 7.18 -4.46
C GLU A 210 2.95 7.37 -5.93
N ARG A 211 2.58 6.41 -6.75
CA ARG A 211 2.77 6.44 -8.20
C ARG A 211 1.44 6.09 -8.86
N PRO A 212 0.86 6.99 -9.66
CA PRO A 212 -0.39 6.71 -10.35
C PRO A 212 -0.24 5.57 -11.37
N ALA A 213 -1.36 4.90 -11.66
CA ALA A 213 -1.39 3.70 -12.49
C ALA A 213 -0.73 3.85 -13.88
N ASP A 214 -0.74 5.04 -14.47
CA ASP A 214 -0.09 5.32 -15.75
C ASP A 214 1.44 5.18 -15.68
N ARG A 215 2.05 5.69 -14.62
CA ARG A 215 3.50 5.59 -14.38
C ARG A 215 3.92 4.17 -14.04
N VAL A 216 3.12 3.44 -13.27
CA VAL A 216 3.35 2.00 -13.01
C VAL A 216 3.36 1.24 -14.33
N TYR A 217 2.34 1.48 -15.17
CA TYR A 217 2.24 0.88 -16.50
C TYR A 217 3.44 1.22 -17.38
N GLU A 218 3.88 2.49 -17.43
CA GLU A 218 5.05 2.91 -18.22
C GLU A 218 6.33 2.16 -17.83
N SER A 219 6.57 1.96 -16.52
CA SER A 219 7.71 1.18 -16.04
C SER A 219 7.61 -0.29 -16.40
N PHE A 220 6.45 -0.92 -16.16
CA PHE A 220 6.20 -2.30 -16.58
C PHE A 220 6.39 -2.47 -18.09
N ALA A 221 5.88 -1.53 -18.90
CA ALA A 221 5.94 -1.61 -20.35
C ALA A 221 7.37 -1.58 -20.88
N ARG A 222 8.21 -0.67 -20.35
CA ARG A 222 9.65 -0.59 -20.69
C ARG A 222 10.41 -1.84 -20.33
N TRP A 223 10.05 -2.48 -19.22
CA TRP A 223 10.67 -3.73 -18.82
C TRP A 223 10.19 -4.91 -19.68
N LEU A 224 8.88 -5.01 -19.94
CA LEU A 224 8.31 -6.10 -20.73
C LEU A 224 8.84 -6.08 -22.17
N GLU A 225 9.01 -4.91 -22.79
CA GLU A 225 9.63 -4.77 -24.12
C GLU A 225 10.98 -5.52 -24.24
N LYS A 226 11.75 -5.57 -23.16
CA LYS A 226 13.07 -6.22 -23.13
C LYS A 226 13.00 -7.69 -22.71
N ASN A 227 11.91 -8.11 -22.05
CA ASN A 227 11.82 -9.39 -21.36
C ASN A 227 10.70 -10.30 -21.85
N TYR A 228 9.84 -9.85 -22.78
CA TYR A 228 8.66 -10.60 -23.23
C TYR A 228 8.99 -11.97 -23.81
N SER A 229 10.18 -12.17 -24.38
CA SER A 229 10.60 -13.44 -24.96
C SER A 229 10.93 -14.50 -23.89
N ALA A 230 11.43 -14.07 -22.72
CA ALA A 230 11.76 -14.91 -21.58
C ALA A 230 10.51 -15.40 -20.83
N ARG A 231 10.70 -16.38 -19.94
CA ARG A 231 9.69 -16.71 -18.92
C ARG A 231 9.80 -15.72 -17.78
N PHE A 232 8.69 -15.17 -17.31
CA PHE A 232 8.71 -14.16 -16.26
C PHE A 232 7.66 -14.35 -15.17
N PHE A 233 7.99 -13.83 -13.98
CA PHE A 233 7.04 -13.47 -12.95
C PHE A 233 7.10 -11.95 -12.77
N ALA A 234 5.99 -11.27 -13.04
CA ALA A 234 5.88 -9.83 -12.86
C ALA A 234 4.79 -9.51 -11.83
N TRP A 235 5.10 -8.65 -10.86
CA TRP A 235 4.14 -8.06 -9.95
C TRP A 235 3.90 -6.59 -10.36
N VAL A 236 2.66 -6.26 -10.71
CA VAL A 236 2.22 -4.90 -11.04
C VAL A 236 1.23 -4.48 -9.97
N HIS A 237 1.64 -3.58 -9.10
CA HIS A 237 0.79 -3.05 -8.03
C HIS A 237 0.27 -1.69 -8.44
N PHE A 238 -1.04 -1.50 -8.44
CA PHE A 238 -1.68 -0.19 -8.65
C PHE A 238 -2.14 0.36 -7.31
N PHE A 239 -1.86 1.64 -7.08
CA PHE A 239 -2.24 2.36 -5.86
C PHE A 239 -3.64 2.99 -5.95
N ASP A 240 -4.08 3.39 -7.14
CA ASP A 240 -5.44 3.87 -7.36
C ASP A 240 -6.44 2.70 -7.15
N PRO A 241 -7.54 2.84 -6.37
CA PRO A 241 -7.93 4.00 -5.57
C PRO A 241 -7.22 4.07 -4.20
N HIS A 242 -7.02 5.28 -3.68
CA HIS A 242 -6.59 5.47 -2.28
C HIS A 242 -6.93 6.88 -1.79
N PHE A 243 -7.37 6.99 -0.53
CA PHE A 243 -7.68 8.30 0.04
C PHE A 243 -6.39 9.15 0.28
N PRO A 244 -6.35 10.46 -0.06
CA PRO A 244 -7.41 11.30 -0.63
C PRO A 244 -7.58 11.16 -2.14
N TYR A 245 -8.80 10.82 -2.57
CA TYR A 245 -9.07 10.55 -3.97
C TYR A 245 -8.92 11.79 -4.86
N ASN A 246 -8.08 11.69 -5.87
CA ASN A 246 -7.80 12.73 -6.85
C ASN A 246 -7.62 12.12 -8.26
N PRO A 247 -8.70 11.54 -8.84
CA PRO A 247 -8.60 10.91 -10.14
C PRO A 247 -8.19 11.92 -11.23
N PRO A 248 -7.50 11.50 -12.31
CA PRO A 248 -7.10 12.41 -13.38
C PRO A 248 -8.27 13.14 -14.03
N PRO A 249 -8.06 14.29 -14.69
CA PRO A 249 -9.15 15.20 -15.12
C PRO A 249 -10.25 14.56 -15.96
N GLU A 250 -9.94 13.56 -16.79
CA GLU A 250 -10.93 12.78 -17.55
C GLU A 250 -11.93 12.08 -16.62
N PHE A 251 -11.42 11.41 -15.59
CA PHE A 251 -12.17 10.63 -14.62
C PHE A 251 -12.81 11.51 -13.56
N ALA A 252 -12.12 12.52 -13.04
CA ALA A 252 -12.69 13.49 -12.10
C ALA A 252 -13.95 14.20 -12.66
N ARG A 253 -13.99 14.47 -13.97
CA ARG A 253 -15.18 15.06 -14.61
C ARG A 253 -16.35 14.08 -14.69
N LYS A 254 -16.06 12.81 -15.00
CA LYS A 254 -17.07 11.75 -15.18
C LYS A 254 -17.62 11.26 -13.84
N PHE A 255 -16.78 11.19 -12.81
CA PHE A 255 -17.09 10.68 -11.47
C PHE A 255 -17.02 11.79 -10.41
N ARG A 256 -17.55 12.98 -10.75
CA ARG A 256 -17.45 14.18 -9.89
C ARG A 256 -17.92 13.94 -8.46
N ASP A 257 -19.01 13.20 -8.30
CA ASP A 257 -19.65 12.96 -7.01
C ASP A 257 -19.15 11.67 -6.33
N GLU A 258 -18.35 10.85 -7.03
CA GLU A 258 -17.84 9.55 -6.58
C GLU A 258 -16.36 9.40 -6.98
N PRO A 259 -15.45 10.24 -6.44
CA PRO A 259 -14.06 10.28 -6.90
C PRO A 259 -13.30 8.95 -6.70
N TYR A 260 -13.67 8.14 -5.70
CA TYR A 260 -13.16 6.77 -5.52
C TYR A 260 -13.45 5.88 -6.75
N ASP A 261 -14.68 5.90 -7.25
CA ASP A 261 -15.05 5.16 -8.46
C ASP A 261 -14.30 5.72 -9.69
N GLY A 262 -13.97 7.01 -9.68
CA GLY A 262 -13.12 7.65 -10.68
C GLY A 262 -11.68 7.12 -10.71
N GLU A 263 -11.09 6.85 -9.54
CA GLU A 263 -9.77 6.22 -9.43
C GLU A 263 -9.80 4.74 -9.81
N ILE A 264 -10.82 3.99 -9.39
CA ILE A 264 -11.04 2.61 -9.87
C ILE A 264 -11.12 2.57 -11.38
N ALA A 265 -11.87 3.49 -11.99
CA ALA A 265 -12.03 3.59 -13.43
C ALA A 265 -10.70 3.91 -14.15
N PHE A 266 -9.86 4.75 -13.53
CA PHE A 266 -8.53 5.08 -14.02
C PHE A 266 -7.57 3.89 -13.92
N MET A 267 -7.55 3.20 -12.78
CA MET A 267 -6.82 1.95 -12.58
C MET A 267 -7.25 0.89 -13.61
N ASP A 268 -8.56 0.66 -13.77
CA ASP A 268 -9.09 -0.35 -14.69
C ASP A 268 -8.63 -0.12 -16.13
N LYS A 269 -8.57 1.15 -16.57
CA LYS A 269 -8.00 1.51 -17.88
C LYS A 269 -6.57 0.97 -18.02
N TYR A 270 -5.73 1.08 -16.99
CA TYR A 270 -4.35 0.57 -17.03
C TYR A 270 -4.22 -0.93 -16.81
N VAL A 271 -5.13 -1.57 -16.06
CA VAL A 271 -5.29 -3.03 -16.10
C VAL A 271 -5.54 -3.49 -17.54
N GLY A 272 -6.44 -2.82 -18.26
CA GLY A 272 -6.69 -3.08 -19.68
C GLY A 272 -5.46 -2.87 -20.56
N ARG A 273 -4.68 -1.81 -20.34
CA ARG A 273 -3.43 -1.54 -21.07
C ARG A 273 -2.34 -2.58 -20.80
N VAL A 274 -2.17 -3.03 -19.56
CA VAL A 274 -1.26 -4.13 -19.23
C VAL A 274 -1.63 -5.38 -20.03
N MET A 275 -2.92 -5.72 -20.07
CA MET A 275 -3.41 -6.89 -20.81
C MET A 275 -3.30 -6.72 -22.33
N GLU A 276 -3.52 -5.51 -22.86
CA GLU A 276 -3.24 -5.15 -24.25
C GLU A 276 -1.77 -5.38 -24.60
N LEU A 277 -0.85 -4.96 -23.72
CA LEU A 277 0.58 -5.11 -23.94
C LEU A 277 1.02 -6.58 -23.97
N ILE A 278 0.48 -7.41 -23.07
CA ILE A 278 0.70 -8.86 -23.08
C ILE A 278 0.23 -9.50 -24.40
N ARG A 279 -0.88 -9.01 -24.99
CA ARG A 279 -1.35 -9.44 -26.32
C ARG A 279 -0.44 -8.95 -27.44
N ILE A 280 -0.02 -7.69 -27.42
CA ILE A 280 0.88 -7.09 -28.44
C ILE A 280 2.19 -7.87 -28.54
N TYR A 281 2.80 -8.23 -27.41
CA TYR A 281 4.03 -9.02 -27.38
C TYR A 281 3.80 -10.54 -27.54
N GLY A 282 2.57 -10.98 -27.84
CA GLY A 282 2.26 -12.39 -28.14
C GLY A 282 2.45 -13.35 -26.98
N CYS A 283 2.36 -12.88 -25.73
CA CYS A 283 2.59 -13.70 -24.54
C CYS A 283 1.31 -14.21 -23.87
N GLN A 284 0.13 -13.77 -24.31
CA GLN A 284 -1.16 -14.09 -23.67
C GLN A 284 -1.43 -15.61 -23.56
N ASP A 285 -1.11 -16.41 -24.58
CA ASP A 285 -1.31 -17.87 -24.57
C ASP A 285 -0.40 -18.64 -23.61
N ARG A 286 0.55 -17.95 -22.96
CA ARG A 286 1.48 -18.52 -21.97
C ARG A 286 1.55 -17.74 -20.67
N THR A 287 0.63 -16.81 -20.40
CA THR A 287 0.66 -16.00 -19.17
C THR A 287 -0.53 -16.32 -18.28
N LEU A 288 -0.26 -16.85 -17.09
CA LEU A 288 -1.22 -16.91 -15.99
C LEU A 288 -1.35 -15.50 -15.39
N VAL A 289 -2.56 -14.99 -15.30
CA VAL A 289 -2.85 -13.68 -14.70
C VAL A 289 -3.66 -13.87 -13.44
N VAL A 290 -3.15 -13.31 -12.34
CA VAL A 290 -3.78 -13.32 -11.02
C VAL A 290 -4.04 -11.86 -10.64
N ILE A 291 -5.29 -11.52 -10.34
CA ILE A 291 -5.70 -10.16 -9.97
C ILE A 291 -6.32 -10.22 -8.58
N ALA A 292 -5.79 -9.45 -7.63
CA ALA A 292 -6.31 -9.43 -6.26
C ALA A 292 -6.32 -8.00 -5.69
N GLY A 293 -7.39 -7.63 -5.00
CA GLY A 293 -7.32 -6.50 -4.08
C GLY A 293 -6.56 -6.93 -2.82
N ASP A 294 -5.69 -6.08 -2.31
CA ASP A 294 -4.94 -6.36 -1.08
C ASP A 294 -5.78 -6.11 0.17
N HIS A 295 -6.63 -5.08 0.17
CA HIS A 295 -7.70 -4.83 1.13
C HIS A 295 -8.74 -3.88 0.52
N GLY A 296 -9.79 -3.58 1.26
CA GLY A 296 -10.81 -2.59 0.89
C GLY A 296 -10.71 -1.31 1.71
N GLU A 297 -11.77 -0.51 1.65
CA GLU A 297 -11.85 0.79 2.33
C GLU A 297 -13.28 1.07 2.83
N ALA A 298 -13.39 1.76 3.96
CA ALA A 298 -14.64 2.27 4.51
C ALA A 298 -14.85 3.74 4.13
N PHE A 299 -16.09 4.12 3.84
CA PHE A 299 -16.53 5.46 3.44
C PHE A 299 -17.35 6.17 4.53
N GLY A 300 -17.13 5.79 5.79
CA GLY A 300 -17.92 6.20 6.95
C GLY A 300 -18.84 5.11 7.48
N GLU A 301 -18.96 3.94 6.81
CA GLU A 301 -19.66 2.80 7.39
C GLU A 301 -19.00 2.41 8.71
N LYS A 302 -19.81 2.18 9.75
CA LYS A 302 -19.32 1.88 11.11
C LYS A 302 -18.35 2.95 11.65
N VAL A 303 -18.44 4.19 11.15
CA VAL A 303 -17.64 5.37 11.50
C VAL A 303 -16.24 5.41 10.90
N GLU A 304 -15.72 4.31 10.37
CA GLU A 304 -14.40 4.29 9.73
C GLU A 304 -14.45 4.94 8.34
N GLN A 305 -13.47 5.80 8.07
CA GLN A 305 -13.17 6.43 6.79
C GLN A 305 -11.72 6.04 6.50
N GLY A 306 -11.45 5.47 5.35
CA GLY A 306 -10.18 4.80 5.09
C GLY A 306 -10.21 3.34 5.54
N HIS A 307 -9.08 2.83 6.00
CA HIS A 307 -8.91 1.42 6.33
C HIS A 307 -7.94 1.24 7.50
N GLY A 308 -7.75 -0.01 7.91
CA GLY A 308 -6.80 -0.40 8.95
C GLY A 308 -7.44 -0.65 10.32
N LEU A 309 -8.52 0.03 10.69
CA LEU A 309 -9.01 0.02 12.08
C LEU A 309 -9.90 -1.17 12.41
N PHE A 310 -10.91 -1.47 11.58
CA PHE A 310 -11.84 -2.56 11.83
C PHE A 310 -11.69 -3.71 10.84
N LEU A 311 -12.26 -4.87 11.21
CA LEU A 311 -12.21 -6.10 10.42
C LEU A 311 -13.50 -6.37 9.64
N TYR A 312 -14.30 -5.37 9.28
CA TYR A 312 -15.58 -5.55 8.59
C TYR A 312 -15.43 -5.88 7.08
N GLU A 313 -16.47 -6.45 6.47
CA GLU A 313 -16.49 -6.94 5.07
C GLU A 313 -15.99 -5.91 4.06
N MET A 314 -16.31 -4.62 4.22
CA MET A 314 -15.84 -3.57 3.30
C MET A 314 -14.32 -3.42 3.29
N SER A 315 -13.63 -3.75 4.38
CA SER A 315 -12.18 -3.60 4.49
C SER A 315 -11.43 -4.91 4.20
N VAL A 316 -12.05 -6.07 4.43
CA VAL A 316 -11.36 -7.37 4.29
C VAL A 316 -11.82 -8.24 3.11
N ARG A 317 -13.00 -7.98 2.52
CA ARG A 317 -13.48 -8.75 1.36
C ARG A 317 -13.08 -8.06 0.07
N VAL A 318 -12.17 -8.70 -0.65
CA VAL A 318 -11.44 -8.14 -1.79
C VAL A 318 -11.81 -8.79 -3.12
N PRO A 319 -11.62 -8.09 -4.26
CA PRO A 319 -11.75 -8.70 -5.57
C PRO A 319 -10.65 -9.74 -5.79
N PHE A 320 -10.97 -10.84 -6.47
CA PHE A 320 -10.01 -11.88 -6.82
C PHE A 320 -10.42 -12.62 -8.09
N ILE A 321 -9.56 -12.57 -9.11
CA ILE A 321 -9.77 -13.15 -10.44
C ILE A 321 -8.51 -13.91 -10.87
N ILE A 322 -8.70 -15.08 -11.48
CA ILE A 322 -7.64 -15.83 -12.15
C ILE A 322 -8.05 -16.05 -13.59
N THR A 323 -7.19 -15.70 -14.54
CA THR A 323 -7.39 -15.92 -15.98
C THR A 323 -6.09 -16.35 -16.65
N GLY A 324 -6.18 -16.91 -17.86
CA GLY A 324 -5.02 -17.38 -18.61
C GLY A 324 -5.27 -18.69 -19.36
N PRO A 325 -4.22 -19.25 -19.99
CA PRO A 325 -4.34 -20.45 -20.80
C PRO A 325 -4.87 -21.64 -20.00
N GLY A 326 -5.89 -22.30 -20.52
CA GLY A 326 -6.52 -23.47 -19.90
C GLY A 326 -7.47 -23.16 -18.74
N ILE A 327 -7.43 -21.94 -18.18
CA ILE A 327 -8.35 -21.52 -17.11
C ILE A 327 -9.78 -21.42 -17.67
N PRO A 328 -10.80 -22.00 -17.00
CA PRO A 328 -12.19 -21.92 -17.49
C PRO A 328 -12.71 -20.48 -17.50
N SER A 329 -13.37 -20.11 -18.60
CA SER A 329 -14.00 -18.80 -18.76
C SER A 329 -15.38 -18.75 -18.10
N GLY A 330 -15.72 -17.58 -17.54
CA GLY A 330 -17.05 -17.21 -17.07
C GLY A 330 -17.46 -17.89 -15.76
N ARG A 331 -16.51 -18.44 -15.00
CA ARG A 331 -16.81 -19.20 -13.79
C ARG A 331 -16.83 -18.29 -12.57
N VAL A 332 -17.87 -18.44 -11.75
CA VAL A 332 -17.94 -17.81 -10.43
C VAL A 332 -17.78 -18.87 -9.33
N VAL A 333 -16.81 -18.67 -8.44
CA VAL A 333 -16.58 -19.51 -7.27
C VAL A 333 -17.19 -18.84 -6.04
N ASN A 334 -18.22 -19.47 -5.46
CA ASN A 334 -18.92 -18.95 -4.28
C ASN A 334 -18.29 -19.37 -2.93
N GLN A 335 -17.46 -20.42 -2.94
CA GLN A 335 -16.74 -20.84 -1.75
C GLN A 335 -15.78 -19.73 -1.29
N ARG A 336 -15.72 -19.49 0.02
CA ARG A 336 -14.80 -18.51 0.60
C ARG A 336 -13.35 -18.98 0.41
N VAL A 337 -12.50 -18.04 0.00
CA VAL A 337 -11.06 -18.21 -0.22
C VAL A 337 -10.33 -17.02 0.39
N GLN A 338 -9.00 -17.06 0.42
CA GLN A 338 -8.17 -16.04 1.06
C GLN A 338 -6.92 -15.75 0.25
N LEU A 339 -6.31 -14.58 0.47
CA LEU A 339 -5.16 -14.14 -0.35
C LEU A 339 -3.92 -15.02 -0.16
N ILE A 340 -3.72 -15.62 1.02
CA ILE A 340 -2.66 -16.61 1.25
C ILE A 340 -2.79 -17.87 0.37
N ASP A 341 -3.95 -18.10 -0.26
CA ASP A 341 -4.15 -19.19 -1.21
C ASP A 341 -3.49 -18.91 -2.59
N ILE A 342 -3.02 -17.69 -2.86
CA ILE A 342 -2.44 -17.30 -4.17
C ILE A 342 -1.15 -18.08 -4.45
N MET A 343 -0.16 -18.02 -3.55
CA MET A 343 1.12 -18.71 -3.71
C MET A 343 0.95 -20.22 -3.99
N PRO A 344 0.24 -21.02 -3.15
CA PRO A 344 0.01 -22.43 -3.45
C PRO A 344 -0.71 -22.67 -4.77
N THR A 345 -1.65 -21.81 -5.14
CA THR A 345 -2.40 -21.94 -6.41
C THR A 345 -1.48 -21.74 -7.61
N VAL A 346 -0.62 -20.72 -7.56
CA VAL A 346 0.36 -20.44 -8.63
C VAL A 346 1.33 -21.61 -8.77
N LEU A 347 1.89 -22.12 -7.66
CA LEU A 347 2.82 -23.25 -7.70
C LEU A 347 2.18 -24.52 -8.27
N ASP A 348 0.96 -24.87 -7.86
CA ASP A 348 0.22 -26.05 -8.36
C ASP A 348 -0.19 -25.89 -9.84
N LEU A 349 -0.54 -24.68 -10.28
CA LEU A 349 -0.80 -24.39 -11.70
C LEU A 349 0.48 -24.46 -12.55
N LEU A 350 1.64 -24.17 -11.98
CA LEU A 350 2.93 -24.36 -12.65
C LEU A 350 3.47 -25.79 -12.56
N GLY A 351 2.83 -26.67 -11.78
CA GLY A 351 3.34 -28.02 -11.54
C GLY A 351 4.67 -28.02 -10.77
N LEU A 352 4.80 -27.09 -9.82
CA LEU A 352 5.92 -26.94 -8.91
C LEU A 352 5.55 -27.49 -7.54
N GLU A 353 6.50 -28.16 -6.90
CA GLU A 353 6.38 -28.54 -5.50
C GLU A 353 6.79 -27.33 -4.64
N ALA A 354 6.07 -27.13 -3.54
CA ALA A 354 6.40 -26.07 -2.60
C ALA A 354 7.67 -26.47 -1.82
N PRO A 355 8.75 -25.65 -1.83
CA PRO A 355 9.94 -25.91 -1.03
C PRO A 355 9.76 -25.55 0.45
N VAL A 356 8.62 -24.92 0.80
CA VAL A 356 8.31 -24.38 2.12
C VAL A 356 6.86 -24.65 2.51
N ASP A 357 6.60 -24.67 3.82
CA ASP A 357 5.25 -24.80 4.37
C ASP A 357 4.55 -23.43 4.44
N PHE A 358 3.43 -23.29 3.73
CA PHE A 358 2.51 -22.14 3.81
C PHE A 358 1.18 -22.51 4.47
N ASP A 359 0.40 -21.52 4.87
CA ASP A 359 -0.94 -21.70 5.47
C ASP A 359 -2.05 -21.86 4.42
N GLY A 360 -1.84 -21.29 3.23
CA GLY A 360 -2.82 -21.32 2.14
C GLY A 360 -3.03 -22.71 1.54
N GLN A 361 -4.09 -22.84 0.74
CA GLN A 361 -4.37 -24.05 -0.03
C GLN A 361 -4.54 -23.74 -1.52
N SER A 362 -4.11 -24.67 -2.39
CA SER A 362 -4.29 -24.47 -3.84
C SER A 362 -5.77 -24.45 -4.22
N LEU A 363 -6.17 -23.41 -4.94
CA LEU A 363 -7.52 -23.19 -5.45
C LEU A 363 -7.78 -23.88 -6.80
N LYS A 364 -6.77 -24.52 -7.39
CA LYS A 364 -6.88 -25.23 -8.67
C LYS A 364 -8.09 -26.17 -8.76
N PRO A 365 -8.48 -26.93 -7.71
CA PRO A 365 -9.70 -27.74 -7.74
C PRO A 365 -10.98 -26.90 -7.93
N LEU A 366 -11.06 -25.70 -7.33
CA LEU A 366 -12.22 -24.81 -7.47
C LEU A 366 -12.34 -24.25 -8.90
N LEU A 367 -11.22 -24.02 -9.59
CA LEU A 367 -11.19 -23.53 -10.98
C LEU A 367 -11.94 -24.50 -11.92
N VAL A 368 -11.78 -25.81 -11.72
CA VAL A 368 -12.45 -26.85 -12.51
C VAL A 368 -13.76 -27.35 -11.91
N GLY A 369 -14.20 -26.75 -10.80
CA GLY A 369 -15.50 -27.03 -10.19
C GLY A 369 -15.57 -28.22 -9.25
N ARG A 370 -14.42 -28.67 -8.78
CA ARG A 370 -14.35 -29.52 -7.60
C ARG A 370 -14.54 -28.64 -6.36
N LYS A 371 -14.92 -29.26 -5.24
CA LYS A 371 -15.03 -28.57 -3.94
C LYS A 371 -13.73 -28.75 -3.16
N LEU A 372 -13.35 -27.74 -2.41
CA LEU A 372 -12.31 -27.84 -1.39
C LEU A 372 -12.96 -27.94 -0.02
N LYS A 373 -12.23 -28.52 0.94
CA LYS A 373 -12.59 -28.37 2.35
C LYS A 373 -12.52 -26.87 2.68
N PRO A 374 -13.57 -26.27 3.27
CA PRO A 374 -13.48 -24.89 3.73
C PRO A 374 -12.35 -24.74 4.76
N ALA A 375 -11.46 -23.79 4.51
CA ALA A 375 -10.42 -23.39 5.46
C ALA A 375 -10.98 -22.35 6.43
N ASP A 376 -10.38 -22.28 7.62
CA ASP A 376 -10.58 -21.16 8.52
C ASP A 376 -9.73 -19.98 8.01
N ILE A 377 -10.30 -18.78 7.98
CA ILE A 377 -9.66 -17.55 7.48
C ILE A 377 -9.34 -16.67 8.68
N TYR A 378 -8.07 -16.49 8.95
CA TYR A 378 -7.58 -15.61 10.00
C TYR A 378 -7.58 -14.15 9.54
N LEU A 379 -7.98 -13.25 10.45
CA LEU A 379 -7.98 -11.81 10.26
C LEU A 379 -7.33 -11.14 11.46
N GLU A 380 -6.66 -10.00 11.26
CA GLU A 380 -6.16 -9.19 12.38
C GLU A 380 -6.06 -7.71 12.01
N SER A 381 -6.07 -6.86 13.04
CA SER A 381 -5.60 -5.49 12.95
C SER A 381 -4.95 -5.06 14.26
N PHE A 382 -3.68 -4.69 14.17
CA PHE A 382 -2.90 -4.05 15.23
C PHE A 382 -2.86 -2.53 15.10
N PHE A 383 -3.45 -1.97 14.03
CA PHE A 383 -3.49 -0.53 13.78
C PHE A 383 -4.13 0.27 14.95
N PRO A 384 -5.27 -0.14 15.56
CA PRO A 384 -5.82 0.58 16.70
C PRO A 384 -4.84 0.68 17.89
N LYS A 385 -4.07 -0.39 18.10
CA LYS A 385 -3.09 -0.49 19.20
C LYS A 385 -1.90 0.41 18.98
N GLU A 386 -1.32 0.34 17.79
CA GLU A 386 -0.06 1.03 17.49
C GLU A 386 -0.28 2.52 17.21
N ASN A 387 -1.41 2.91 16.64
CA ASN A 387 -1.68 4.29 16.23
C ASN A 387 -2.50 5.09 17.27
N TYR A 388 -3.32 4.42 18.09
CA TYR A 388 -4.23 5.09 19.02
C TYR A 388 -4.14 4.61 20.48
N GLY A 389 -3.37 3.54 20.76
CA GLY A 389 -3.34 2.93 22.09
C GLY A 389 -4.66 2.25 22.47
N TRP A 390 -5.41 1.75 21.49
CA TRP A 390 -6.64 0.97 21.69
C TRP A 390 -6.37 -0.54 21.57
N SER A 391 -7.33 -1.40 21.90
CA SER A 391 -7.13 -2.84 21.74
C SER A 391 -7.02 -3.23 20.27
N GLU A 392 -6.09 -4.14 19.95
CA GLU A 392 -6.08 -4.84 18.67
C GLU A 392 -7.38 -5.64 18.46
N LEU A 393 -7.66 -5.98 17.20
CA LEU A 393 -8.78 -6.82 16.80
C LEU A 393 -8.22 -8.09 16.15
N LEU A 394 -8.67 -9.26 16.59
CA LEU A 394 -8.33 -10.55 15.98
C LEU A 394 -9.61 -11.23 15.52
N GLY A 395 -9.62 -11.86 14.35
CA GLY A 395 -10.82 -12.39 13.74
C GLY A 395 -10.63 -13.77 13.13
N LEU A 396 -11.74 -14.50 13.02
CA LEU A 396 -11.80 -15.79 12.34
C LEU A 396 -13.10 -15.90 11.54
N ILE A 397 -13.00 -16.19 10.25
CA ILE A 397 -14.13 -16.65 9.43
C ILE A 397 -14.03 -18.16 9.25
N SER A 398 -15.08 -18.89 9.62
CA SER A 398 -15.19 -20.33 9.39
C SER A 398 -16.59 -20.68 8.91
N GLY A 399 -16.70 -21.15 7.67
CA GLY A 399 -17.98 -21.37 7.03
C GLY A 399 -18.72 -20.04 6.80
N ASP A 400 -19.94 -19.93 7.31
CA ASP A 400 -20.77 -18.71 7.23
C ASP A 400 -20.62 -17.77 8.42
N TRP A 401 -19.78 -18.10 9.40
CA TRP A 401 -19.66 -17.37 10.64
C TRP A 401 -18.34 -16.63 10.74
N LYS A 402 -18.41 -15.41 11.27
CA LYS A 402 -17.26 -14.56 11.57
C LYS A 402 -17.29 -14.18 13.04
N PHE A 403 -16.18 -14.40 13.72
CA PHE A 403 -15.96 -13.98 15.10
C PHE A 403 -14.87 -12.92 15.12
N ILE A 404 -15.08 -11.86 15.90
CA ILE A 404 -14.07 -10.83 16.17
C ILE A 404 -13.84 -10.81 17.68
N GLN A 405 -12.62 -11.14 18.08
CA GLN A 405 -12.10 -10.94 19.42
C GLN A 405 -11.66 -9.48 19.57
N ALA A 406 -12.33 -8.81 20.49
CA ALA A 406 -12.08 -7.45 20.95
C ALA A 406 -12.54 -7.38 22.43
N PRO A 407 -12.24 -6.30 23.19
CA PRO A 407 -12.76 -6.15 24.54
C PRO A 407 -14.30 -6.29 24.60
N ARG A 408 -15.00 -5.85 23.55
CA ARG A 408 -16.40 -6.19 23.24
C ARG A 408 -16.45 -7.12 22.02
N PRO A 409 -16.57 -8.44 22.21
CA PRO A 409 -16.55 -9.40 21.11
C PRO A 409 -17.76 -9.29 20.18
N GLU A 410 -17.56 -9.76 18.95
CA GLU A 410 -18.58 -9.70 17.90
C GLU A 410 -18.72 -11.06 17.19
N LEU A 411 -19.95 -11.41 16.84
CA LEU A 411 -20.28 -12.62 16.09
C LEU A 411 -21.28 -12.29 15.00
N TYR A 412 -20.94 -12.63 13.76
CA TYR A 412 -21.79 -12.38 12.59
C TYR A 412 -22.01 -13.66 11.79
N ASN A 413 -23.22 -13.82 11.23
CA ASN A 413 -23.49 -14.80 10.20
C ASN A 413 -23.48 -14.09 8.85
N LEU A 414 -22.38 -14.17 8.11
CA LEU A 414 -22.14 -13.44 6.87
C LEU A 414 -23.11 -13.81 5.74
N LYS A 415 -23.77 -14.96 5.81
CA LYS A 415 -24.80 -15.35 4.84
C LYS A 415 -26.14 -14.69 5.12
N ALA A 416 -26.52 -14.57 6.40
CA ALA A 416 -27.77 -13.95 6.81
C ALA A 416 -27.66 -12.42 6.97
N ASP A 417 -26.47 -11.93 7.29
CA ASP A 417 -26.16 -10.52 7.55
C ASP A 417 -24.81 -10.14 6.90
N PRO A 418 -24.78 -10.01 5.56
CA PRO A 418 -23.55 -9.66 4.83
C PRO A 418 -23.05 -8.24 5.11
N GLY A 419 -23.86 -7.37 5.70
CA GLY A 419 -23.46 -6.02 6.12
C GLY A 419 -23.05 -5.90 7.59
N GLU A 420 -23.01 -7.03 8.31
CA GLU A 420 -22.57 -7.12 9.71
C GLU A 420 -23.27 -6.10 10.61
N ASN A 421 -24.57 -5.94 10.41
CA ASN A 421 -25.37 -4.94 11.11
C ASN A 421 -25.86 -5.42 12.48
N ASN A 422 -25.93 -6.73 12.68
CA ASN A 422 -26.49 -7.35 13.88
C ASN A 422 -25.44 -8.23 14.56
N ASN A 423 -24.76 -7.70 15.58
CA ASN A 423 -23.87 -8.51 16.40
C ASN A 423 -24.68 -9.55 17.19
N LEU A 424 -24.44 -10.83 16.93
CA LEU A 424 -25.11 -11.97 17.53
C LEU A 424 -24.39 -12.52 18.77
N TYR A 425 -23.27 -11.93 19.18
CA TYR A 425 -22.44 -12.46 20.25
C TYR A 425 -23.18 -12.55 21.59
N ARG A 426 -23.05 -13.70 22.24
CA ARG A 426 -23.43 -13.92 23.65
C ARG A 426 -22.32 -14.74 24.31
N PRO A 427 -21.97 -14.49 25.59
CA PRO A 427 -20.89 -15.22 26.26
C PRO A 427 -21.06 -16.75 26.29
N ASP A 428 -22.30 -17.24 26.27
CA ASP A 428 -22.69 -18.65 26.28
C ASP A 428 -23.00 -19.22 24.88
N ASP A 429 -22.77 -18.44 23.83
CA ASP A 429 -23.00 -18.88 22.45
C ASP A 429 -21.96 -19.93 22.02
N ARG A 430 -22.44 -21.13 21.67
CA ARG A 430 -21.58 -22.25 21.28
C ARG A 430 -20.77 -21.98 20.02
N GLN A 431 -21.32 -21.21 19.07
CA GLN A 431 -20.62 -20.87 17.84
C GLN A 431 -19.49 -19.87 18.13
N ALA A 432 -19.74 -18.87 18.98
CA ALA A 432 -18.70 -17.96 19.45
C ALA A 432 -17.57 -18.71 20.17
N THR A 433 -17.89 -19.61 21.11
CA THR A 433 -16.87 -20.42 21.82
C THR A 433 -16.06 -21.27 20.83
N LEU A 434 -16.71 -21.95 19.88
CA LEU A 434 -16.03 -22.77 18.88
C LEU A 434 -15.04 -21.97 18.03
N LEU A 435 -15.45 -20.78 17.57
CA LEU A 435 -14.59 -19.93 16.74
C LEU A 435 -13.45 -19.32 17.55
N LYS A 436 -13.72 -18.91 18.79
CA LYS A 436 -12.69 -18.44 19.73
C LYS A 436 -11.62 -19.51 19.97
N ASP A 437 -12.02 -20.74 20.29
CA ASP A 437 -11.08 -21.85 20.53
C ASP A 437 -10.22 -22.16 19.29
N ARG A 438 -10.78 -22.00 18.08
CA ARG A 438 -10.04 -22.18 16.82
C ARG A 438 -9.06 -21.03 16.58
N LEU A 439 -9.49 -19.80 16.80
CA LEU A 439 -8.64 -18.61 16.69
C LEU A 439 -7.44 -18.72 17.64
N GLU A 440 -7.68 -19.07 18.90
CA GLU A 440 -6.61 -19.27 19.90
C GLU A 440 -5.64 -20.39 19.50
N LYS A 441 -6.12 -21.47 18.85
CA LYS A 441 -5.24 -22.53 18.32
C LYS A 441 -4.35 -22.04 17.19
N ILE A 442 -4.88 -21.23 16.26
CA ILE A 442 -4.10 -20.64 15.16
C ILE A 442 -2.99 -19.75 15.73
N ILE A 443 -3.36 -18.84 16.64
CA ILE A 443 -2.41 -17.92 17.28
C ILE A 443 -1.34 -18.70 18.04
N LYS A 444 -1.74 -19.69 18.85
CA LYS A 444 -0.79 -20.50 19.64
C LYS A 444 0.15 -21.33 18.76
N ALA A 445 -0.36 -21.89 17.66
CA ALA A 445 0.47 -22.62 16.71
C ALA A 445 1.53 -21.70 16.08
N ALA A 446 1.17 -20.45 15.79
CA ALA A 446 2.09 -19.45 15.27
C ALA A 446 3.11 -18.98 16.32
N SER A 447 2.71 -18.79 17.59
CA SER A 447 3.62 -18.40 18.69
C SER A 447 4.64 -19.48 19.07
N GLY A 448 4.40 -20.74 18.71
CA GLY A 448 5.34 -21.85 18.92
C GLY A 448 6.43 -21.95 17.85
N LEU A 449 6.27 -21.25 16.73
CA LEU A 449 7.31 -21.02 15.74
C LEU A 449 8.06 -19.77 16.21
N SER A 450 9.39 -19.80 16.30
CA SER A 450 10.14 -18.55 16.47
C SER A 450 9.69 -17.62 15.35
N PRO A 451 9.03 -16.48 15.66
CA PRO A 451 8.65 -15.58 14.60
C PRO A 451 9.96 -15.18 13.91
N SER A 452 10.02 -15.36 12.60
CA SER A 452 11.07 -14.78 11.78
C SER A 452 10.80 -13.28 11.74
N ARG A 453 10.87 -12.61 12.89
CA ARG A 453 10.60 -11.18 13.02
C ARG A 453 11.94 -10.50 12.76
N ARG A 454 12.06 -9.82 11.63
CA ARG A 454 13.10 -8.81 11.48
C ARG A 454 12.70 -7.63 12.36
N GLU A 455 13.30 -7.53 13.53
CA GLU A 455 13.18 -6.31 14.32
C GLU A 455 13.94 -5.19 13.61
N MET A 456 13.25 -4.08 13.32
CA MET A 456 13.89 -2.89 12.80
C MET A 456 14.85 -2.34 13.85
N THR A 457 16.08 -2.06 13.45
CA THR A 457 17.08 -1.40 14.29
C THR A 457 16.58 -0.02 14.74
N PRO A 458 17.06 0.52 15.87
CA PRO A 458 16.69 1.87 16.31
C PRO A 458 16.89 2.94 15.23
N ALA A 459 17.95 2.84 14.44
CA ALA A 459 18.22 3.74 13.32
C ALA A 459 17.21 3.58 12.17
N GLU A 460 16.75 2.37 11.85
CA GLU A 460 15.71 2.16 10.84
C GLU A 460 14.34 2.68 11.32
N GLN A 461 14.01 2.47 12.61
CA GLN A 461 12.80 3.03 13.21
C GLN A 461 12.84 4.56 13.20
N GLU A 462 13.97 5.15 13.57
CA GLU A 462 14.14 6.59 13.48
C GLU A 462 14.05 7.10 12.04
N ARG A 463 14.68 6.42 11.08
CA ARG A 463 14.61 6.78 9.66
C ARG A 463 13.15 6.78 9.16
N LEU A 464 12.34 5.83 9.63
CA LEU A 464 10.93 5.85 9.30
C LEU A 464 10.20 7.00 9.98
N ARG A 465 10.52 7.30 11.24
CA ARG A 465 9.93 8.42 11.97
C ARG A 465 10.24 9.76 11.32
N SER A 466 11.50 10.02 10.97
CA SER A 466 11.98 11.28 10.38
C SER A 466 11.31 11.62 9.06
N LEU A 467 10.99 10.59 8.28
CA LEU A 467 10.30 10.71 7.01
C LEU A 467 8.76 10.71 7.17
N GLY A 468 8.25 10.71 8.41
CA GLY A 468 6.83 10.82 8.76
C GLY A 468 6.06 9.50 8.80
N TYR A 469 6.73 8.35 8.76
CA TYR A 469 6.11 7.03 8.63
C TYR A 469 5.79 6.31 9.94
N LEU A 470 6.23 6.81 11.10
CA LEU A 470 5.86 6.25 12.39
C LEU A 470 4.91 7.17 13.14
N GLN A 471 3.68 6.72 13.36
CA GLN A 471 2.82 7.20 14.44
C GLN A 471 2.97 6.24 15.60
N VAL A 472 3.73 6.64 16.63
CA VAL A 472 3.92 5.83 17.82
C VAL A 472 2.86 6.24 18.84
N ALA A 473 1.96 5.33 19.20
CA ALA A 473 1.29 5.44 20.48
C ALA A 473 2.36 5.20 21.57
N GLY A 474 2.53 6.17 22.47
CA GLY A 474 3.50 6.08 23.56
C GLY A 474 3.38 4.76 24.33
N SER A 475 4.52 4.22 24.80
CA SER A 475 4.62 2.96 25.53
C SER A 475 3.90 3.05 26.90
N GLY A 476 2.56 2.98 26.86
CA GLY A 476 1.69 2.97 28.03
C GLY A 476 1.62 1.57 28.65
N THR A 477 1.61 1.53 29.97
CA THR A 477 1.61 0.31 30.78
C THR A 477 0.35 -0.53 30.63
N THR A 478 0.57 -1.85 30.74
CA THR A 478 -0.26 -3.08 30.92
C THR A 478 -1.70 -3.01 31.48
N SER A 479 -2.46 -1.93 31.29
CA SER A 479 -3.91 -1.94 31.49
C SER A 479 -4.61 -2.50 30.25
N ALA A 480 -5.82 -3.07 30.42
CA ALA A 480 -6.62 -3.50 29.28
C ALA A 480 -6.92 -2.29 28.39
N LEU A 481 -6.40 -2.29 27.16
CA LEU A 481 -6.58 -1.19 26.21
C LEU A 481 -8.09 -1.04 25.87
N PRO A 482 -8.58 0.19 25.66
CA PRO A 482 -9.98 0.44 25.36
C PRO A 482 -10.41 -0.22 24.04
N ASP A 483 -11.67 -0.63 23.95
CA ASP A 483 -12.22 -1.09 22.67
C ASP A 483 -12.28 0.09 21.68
N PRO A 484 -11.82 -0.05 20.43
CA PRO A 484 -12.00 0.98 19.41
C PRO A 484 -13.46 1.46 19.25
N LYS A 485 -14.44 0.58 19.52
CA LYS A 485 -15.87 0.89 19.47
C LYS A 485 -16.35 1.83 20.59
N ASP A 486 -15.56 1.99 21.65
CA ASP A 486 -15.83 2.93 22.73
C ASP A 486 -15.10 4.28 22.51
N ARG A 487 -14.42 4.43 21.36
CA ARG A 487 -13.59 5.58 20.97
C ARG A 487 -14.04 6.23 19.66
N LEU A 488 -15.25 5.93 19.19
CA LEU A 488 -15.77 6.42 17.90
C LEU A 488 -15.85 7.95 17.81
N GLU A 489 -16.06 8.64 18.93
CA GLU A 489 -16.04 10.11 18.91
C GLU A 489 -14.63 10.67 18.72
N GLU A 490 -13.62 10.04 19.34
CA GLU A 490 -12.21 10.37 19.13
C GLU A 490 -11.81 10.08 17.67
N LEU A 491 -12.22 8.93 17.12
CA LEU A 491 -11.99 8.57 15.73
C LEU A 491 -12.58 9.61 14.76
N ARG A 492 -13.83 10.04 14.97
CA ARG A 492 -14.46 11.08 14.14
C ARG A 492 -13.69 12.39 14.20
N ALA A 493 -13.23 12.79 15.39
CA ALA A 493 -12.46 14.01 15.56
C ALA A 493 -11.11 13.94 14.84
N TYR A 494 -10.41 12.79 14.92
CA TYR A 494 -9.18 12.52 14.16
C TYR A 494 -9.40 12.67 12.66
N GLN A 495 -10.41 11.98 12.14
CA GLN A 495 -10.71 11.96 10.72
C GLN A 495 -11.12 13.35 10.23
N GLU A 496 -12.03 14.01 10.94
CA GLU A 496 -12.46 15.38 10.63
C GLU A 496 -11.28 16.34 10.56
N ALA A 497 -10.38 16.31 11.56
CA ALA A 497 -9.20 17.16 11.58
C ALA A 497 -8.28 16.90 10.38
N GLY A 498 -8.01 15.64 10.06
CA GLY A 498 -7.21 15.25 8.90
C GLY A 498 -7.85 15.67 7.56
N PHE A 499 -9.16 15.49 7.40
CA PHE A 499 -9.89 15.94 6.20
C PHE A 499 -9.82 17.45 5.99
N LEU A 500 -9.99 18.23 7.07
CA LEU A 500 -9.90 19.70 7.02
C LEU A 500 -8.50 20.14 6.60
N GLU A 501 -7.48 19.48 7.15
CA GLU A 501 -6.09 19.77 6.84
C GLU A 501 -5.74 19.45 5.39
N ILE A 502 -6.10 18.27 4.88
CA ILE A 502 -5.87 17.86 3.48
C ILE A 502 -6.53 18.86 2.51
N ARG A 503 -7.67 19.44 2.89
CA ARG A 503 -8.37 20.49 2.11
C ARG A 503 -7.76 21.89 2.26
N GLY A 504 -6.67 22.03 3.01
CA GLY A 504 -6.03 23.31 3.29
C GLY A 504 -6.84 24.25 4.19
N GLN A 505 -7.86 23.74 4.89
CA GLN A 505 -8.71 24.53 5.80
C GLN A 505 -8.07 24.62 7.19
N LEU A 506 -6.90 25.26 7.25
CA LEU A 506 -5.99 25.19 8.40
C LEU A 506 -6.61 25.71 9.71
N GLU A 507 -7.38 26.79 9.69
CA GLU A 507 -8.02 27.32 10.92
C GLU A 507 -9.11 26.38 11.45
N ALA A 508 -9.82 25.69 10.57
CA ALA A 508 -10.81 24.71 10.95
C ALA A 508 -10.15 23.44 11.47
N ALA A 509 -9.09 22.97 10.80
CA ALA A 509 -8.27 21.84 11.23
C ALA A 509 -7.66 22.10 12.62
N GLU A 510 -7.15 23.30 12.88
CA GLU A 510 -6.62 23.69 14.18
C GLU A 510 -7.68 23.54 15.29
N LYS A 511 -8.90 24.05 15.07
CA LYS A 511 -10.00 23.90 16.04
C LYS A 511 -10.35 22.44 16.30
N ALA A 512 -10.35 21.62 15.26
CA ALA A 512 -10.61 20.19 15.38
C ALA A 512 -9.49 19.49 16.18
N TYR A 513 -8.22 19.81 15.92
CA TYR A 513 -7.09 19.28 16.68
C TYR A 513 -7.03 19.79 18.13
N VAL A 514 -7.48 21.01 18.43
CA VAL A 514 -7.63 21.49 19.83
C VAL A 514 -8.61 20.61 20.59
N ARG A 515 -9.80 20.35 20.01
CA ARG A 515 -10.79 19.44 20.61
C ARG A 515 -10.21 18.04 20.80
N LEU A 516 -9.38 17.57 19.88
CA LEU A 516 -8.74 16.27 19.97
C LEU A 516 -7.75 16.17 21.13
N VAL A 517 -6.94 17.20 21.35
CA VAL A 517 -6.06 17.31 22.52
C VAL A 517 -6.86 17.28 23.83
N GLU A 518 -8.04 17.90 23.87
CA GLU A 518 -8.92 17.88 25.05
C GLU A 518 -9.55 16.49 25.28
N MET A 519 -9.90 15.77 24.21
CA MET A 519 -10.51 14.44 24.28
C MET A 519 -9.49 13.35 24.62
N ALA A 520 -8.27 13.44 24.08
CA ALA A 520 -7.22 12.44 24.21
C ALA A 520 -5.88 13.08 24.64
N PRO A 521 -5.77 13.64 25.86
CA PRO A 521 -4.57 14.35 26.32
C PRO A 521 -3.37 13.42 26.55
N ALA A 522 -3.58 12.11 26.66
CA ALA A 522 -2.49 11.13 26.77
C ALA A 522 -1.91 10.72 25.40
N LEU A 523 -2.51 11.16 24.30
CA LEU A 523 -2.12 10.74 22.96
C LEU A 523 -1.18 11.78 22.33
N GLU A 524 0.07 11.37 22.15
CA GLU A 524 1.14 12.21 21.64
C GLU A 524 0.81 12.84 20.27
N SER A 525 0.25 12.05 19.36
CA SER A 525 -0.08 12.47 17.99
C SER A 525 -1.05 13.66 17.94
N SER A 526 -1.90 13.83 18.95
CA SER A 526 -2.81 14.99 19.06
C SER A 526 -2.03 16.31 19.14
N TYR A 527 -0.97 16.36 19.95
CA TYR A 527 -0.14 17.57 20.12
C TYR A 527 0.73 17.83 18.90
N LEU A 528 1.31 16.76 18.33
CA LEU A 528 2.13 16.85 17.12
C LEU A 528 1.31 17.39 15.94
N ASN A 529 0.12 16.84 15.70
CA ASN A 529 -0.75 17.29 14.63
C ASN A 529 -1.23 18.73 14.82
N LEU A 530 -1.63 19.11 16.04
CA LEU A 530 -2.01 20.49 16.34
C LEU A 530 -0.85 21.45 16.08
N SER A 531 0.34 21.13 16.61
CA SER A 531 1.54 21.97 16.42
C SER A 531 1.93 22.11 14.95
N ARG A 532 1.74 21.04 14.16
CA ARG A 532 2.03 21.01 12.72
C ARG A 532 1.08 21.94 11.95
N VAL A 533 -0.23 21.89 12.21
CA VAL A 533 -1.20 22.80 11.60
C VAL A 533 -0.99 24.25 12.03
N GLN A 534 -0.58 24.49 13.27
CA GLN A 534 -0.17 25.82 13.74
C GLN A 534 1.09 26.31 13.01
N GLY A 535 2.09 25.43 12.80
CA GLY A 535 3.30 25.72 12.03
C GLY A 535 3.02 26.04 10.56
N LEU A 536 2.10 25.31 9.91
CA LEU A 536 1.66 25.60 8.53
C LEU A 536 1.04 27.00 8.41
N GLN A 537 0.40 27.50 9.48
CA GLN A 537 -0.13 28.86 9.58
C GLN A 537 0.92 29.89 10.04
N GLN A 538 2.20 29.51 10.15
CA GLN A 538 3.30 30.35 10.66
C GLN A 538 3.13 30.79 12.14
N LYS A 539 2.29 30.10 12.92
CA LYS A 539 2.05 30.36 14.36
C LYS A 539 3.06 29.61 15.23
N HIS A 540 4.36 29.79 14.97
CA HIS A 540 5.42 28.97 15.59
C HIS A 540 5.46 29.06 17.12
N LEU A 541 5.19 30.23 17.71
CA LEU A 541 5.15 30.37 19.18
C LEU A 541 3.95 29.64 19.82
N GLU A 542 2.80 29.63 19.14
CA GLU A 542 1.61 28.88 19.59
C GLU A 542 1.85 27.37 19.46
N ALA A 543 2.46 26.93 18.35
CA ALA A 543 2.89 25.55 18.16
C ALA A 543 3.85 25.08 19.27
N ALA A 544 4.84 25.92 19.62
CA ALA A 544 5.75 25.63 20.72
C ALA A 544 5.03 25.54 22.08
N ALA A 545 4.03 26.40 22.33
CA ALA A 545 3.21 26.31 23.54
C ALA A 545 2.37 25.03 23.58
N THR A 546 1.81 24.60 22.45
CA THR A 546 1.12 23.31 22.32
C THR A 546 2.04 22.14 22.66
N LEU A 547 3.26 22.12 22.14
CA LEU A 547 4.24 21.05 22.40
C LEU A 547 4.70 21.05 23.85
N ARG A 548 4.90 22.22 24.48
CA ARG A 548 5.18 22.32 25.93
C ARG A 548 4.04 21.73 26.77
N ARG A 549 2.77 22.02 26.43
CA ARG A 549 1.60 21.37 27.09
C ARG A 549 1.61 19.85 26.92
N GLY A 550 1.98 19.35 25.74
CA GLY A 550 2.16 17.92 25.52
C GLY A 550 3.21 17.31 26.45
N LEU A 551 4.35 17.99 26.62
CA LEU A 551 5.44 17.56 27.51
C LEU A 551 5.12 17.64 29.00
N GLU A 552 4.14 18.46 29.42
CA GLU A 552 3.62 18.44 30.79
C GLU A 552 2.90 17.11 31.09
N VAL A 553 2.23 16.53 30.09
CA VAL A 553 1.52 15.25 30.21
C VAL A 553 2.44 14.06 29.90
N LEU A 554 3.31 14.22 28.91
CA LEU A 554 4.21 13.18 28.37
C LEU A 554 5.68 13.62 28.50
N PRO A 555 6.23 13.74 29.73
CA PRO A 555 7.56 14.35 29.95
C PRO A 555 8.74 13.55 29.38
N GLY A 556 8.53 12.27 29.06
CA GLY A 556 9.54 11.38 28.48
C GLY A 556 9.51 11.26 26.96
N SER A 557 8.70 12.07 26.26
CA SER A 557 8.64 12.02 24.80
C SER A 557 9.81 12.77 24.15
N ASP A 558 10.72 12.04 23.51
CA ASP A 558 11.78 12.62 22.68
C ASP A 558 11.22 13.25 21.40
N HIS A 559 10.11 12.74 20.86
CA HIS A 559 9.49 13.25 19.65
C HIS A 559 8.85 14.63 19.86
N LEU A 560 8.10 14.84 20.95
CA LEU A 560 7.59 16.17 21.31
C LEU A 560 8.74 17.15 21.59
N LEU A 561 9.85 16.69 22.19
CA LEU A 561 11.03 17.52 22.42
C LEU A 561 11.72 17.92 21.11
N ALA A 562 11.92 16.98 20.19
CA ALA A 562 12.52 17.23 18.89
C ALA A 562 11.65 18.16 18.04
N LYS A 563 10.33 17.94 18.04
CA LYS A 563 9.40 18.82 17.36
C LYS A 563 9.37 20.23 17.96
N LEU A 564 9.47 20.31 19.29
CA LEU A 564 9.59 21.59 20.01
C LEU A 564 10.87 22.30 19.60
N ALA A 565 12.01 21.59 19.54
CA ALA A 565 13.29 22.15 19.12
C ALA A 565 13.21 22.73 17.70
N GLN A 566 12.64 21.99 16.76
CA GLN A 566 12.43 22.46 15.38
C GLN A 566 11.53 23.70 15.33
N THR A 567 10.43 23.67 16.06
CA THR A 567 9.46 24.78 16.09
C THR A 567 10.07 26.05 16.72
N LEU A 568 10.87 25.89 17.78
CA LEU A 568 11.58 27.01 18.43
C LEU A 568 12.66 27.59 17.52
N LEU A 569 13.36 26.75 16.75
CA LEU A 569 14.33 27.20 15.76
C LEU A 569 13.66 28.09 14.70
N LEU A 570 12.51 27.66 14.17
CA LEU A 570 11.70 28.44 13.22
C LEU A 570 11.14 29.73 13.84
N ALA A 571 10.85 29.73 15.14
CA ALA A 571 10.45 30.93 15.89
C ALA A 571 11.63 31.87 16.23
N GLY A 572 12.87 31.51 15.89
CA GLY A 572 14.08 32.26 16.22
C GLY A 572 14.57 32.11 17.67
N GLN A 573 13.96 31.23 18.47
CA GLN A 573 14.32 30.95 19.86
C GLN A 573 15.46 29.91 19.96
N LYS A 574 16.64 30.27 19.43
CA LYS A 574 17.77 29.32 19.21
C LYS A 574 18.30 28.66 20.49
N GLN A 575 18.38 29.42 21.59
CA GLN A 575 18.84 28.90 22.87
C GLN A 575 17.90 27.79 23.37
N GLU A 576 16.60 28.07 23.40
CA GLU A 576 15.59 27.09 23.85
C GLU A 576 15.48 25.91 22.88
N ALA A 577 15.64 26.15 21.57
CA ALA A 577 15.69 25.08 20.57
C ALA A 577 16.84 24.11 20.84
N ARG A 578 18.03 24.64 21.19
CA ARG A 578 19.18 23.82 21.55
C ARG A 578 18.91 22.97 22.78
N GLU A 579 18.39 23.57 23.85
CA GLU A 579 18.04 22.87 25.09
C GLU A 579 17.00 21.77 24.86
N ALA A 580 15.98 22.02 24.04
CA ALA A 580 14.98 21.03 23.68
C ALA A 580 15.60 19.86 22.88
N SER A 581 16.49 20.14 21.92
CA SER A 581 17.17 19.09 21.16
C SER A 581 18.15 18.27 22.02
N ASP A 582 18.88 18.91 22.93
CA ASP A 582 19.81 18.21 23.84
C ASP A 582 19.03 17.25 24.76
N ARG A 583 17.83 17.66 25.23
CA ARG A 583 16.93 16.80 26.00
C ARG A 583 16.38 15.64 25.16
N ALA A 584 15.99 15.88 23.91
CA ALA A 584 15.55 14.81 23.01
C ALA A 584 16.66 13.77 22.80
N LEU A 585 17.89 14.24 22.51
CA LEU A 585 19.07 13.39 22.30
C LEU A 585 19.53 12.66 23.56
N ALA A 586 19.22 13.18 24.75
CA ALA A 586 19.47 12.49 26.01
C ALA A 586 18.54 11.28 26.22
N ILE A 587 17.32 11.32 25.66
CA ILE A 587 16.34 10.22 25.72
C ILE A 587 16.59 9.24 24.57
N ASN A 588 16.72 9.77 23.35
CA ASN A 588 16.97 9.00 22.13
C ASN A 588 18.16 9.63 21.39
N PRO A 589 19.38 9.08 21.55
CA PRO A 589 20.57 9.59 20.89
C PRO A 589 20.48 9.60 19.37
N ASP A 590 19.65 8.75 18.77
CA ASP A 590 19.51 8.70 17.33
C ASP A 590 18.38 9.62 16.82
N ASN A 591 17.66 10.36 17.66
CA ASN A 591 16.55 11.22 17.21
C ASN A 591 16.98 12.19 16.08
N TYR A 592 16.48 11.96 14.87
CA TYR A 592 16.96 12.60 13.65
C TYR A 592 16.60 14.09 13.62
N GLU A 593 15.36 14.45 13.94
CA GLU A 593 14.93 15.86 13.98
C GLU A 593 15.79 16.66 14.97
N ALA A 594 16.11 16.08 16.14
CA ALA A 594 16.95 16.72 17.14
C ALA A 594 18.42 16.84 16.66
N LEU A 595 18.96 15.82 15.97
CA LEU A 595 20.29 15.88 15.35
C LEU A 595 20.36 17.01 14.31
N VAL A 596 19.34 17.15 13.46
CA VAL A 596 19.27 18.18 12.41
C VAL A 596 19.18 19.59 13.03
N VAL A 597 18.35 19.78 14.06
CA VAL A 597 18.26 21.07 14.76
C VAL A 597 19.60 21.42 15.42
N SER A 598 20.23 20.47 16.11
CA SER A 598 21.56 20.64 16.69
C SER A 598 22.62 20.97 15.65
N LEU A 599 22.56 20.32 14.47
CA LEU A 599 23.47 20.57 13.34
C LEU A 599 23.34 22.01 12.87
N MET A 600 22.13 22.45 12.53
CA MET A 600 21.88 23.82 12.05
C MET A 600 22.34 24.89 13.04
N ILE A 601 22.08 24.68 14.34
CA ILE A 601 22.54 25.61 15.39
C ILE A 601 24.07 25.64 15.49
N SER A 602 24.72 24.47 15.37
CA SER A 602 26.18 24.37 15.46
C SER A 602 26.88 25.01 14.25
N GLU A 603 26.30 24.85 13.05
CA GLU A 603 26.77 25.50 11.83
C GLU A 603 26.71 27.03 11.92
N GLU A 604 25.60 27.57 12.45
CA GLU A 604 25.44 29.01 12.64
C GLU A 604 26.44 29.56 13.67
N GLN A 605 26.72 28.79 14.73
CA GLN A 605 27.72 29.15 15.74
C GLN A 605 29.17 28.99 15.25
N GLY A 606 29.39 28.48 14.05
CA GLY A 606 30.72 28.22 13.50
C GLY A 606 31.44 27.05 14.17
N LYS A 607 30.73 26.15 14.85
CA LYS A 607 31.30 24.98 15.53
C LYS A 607 31.44 23.81 14.55
N VAL A 608 32.41 23.92 13.65
CA VAL A 608 32.57 23.02 12.49
C VAL A 608 32.70 21.53 12.90
N GLU A 609 33.52 21.20 13.90
CA GLU A 609 33.71 19.79 14.30
C GLU A 609 32.46 19.18 14.97
N GLU A 610 31.71 19.98 15.72
CA GLU A 610 30.43 19.55 16.30
C GLU A 610 29.39 19.31 15.19
N ALA A 611 29.31 20.22 14.22
CA ALA A 611 28.45 20.08 13.04
C ALA A 611 28.79 18.81 12.24
N LEU A 612 30.07 18.52 11.99
CA LEU A 612 30.47 17.29 11.29
C LEU A 612 30.04 16.02 12.05
N ALA A 613 30.25 15.97 13.36
CA ALA A 613 29.84 14.82 14.16
C ALA A 613 28.31 14.61 14.17
N LEU A 614 27.53 15.69 14.17
CA LEU A 614 26.08 15.64 14.08
C LEU A 614 25.60 15.21 12.69
N ALA A 615 26.21 15.74 11.63
CA ALA A 615 25.94 15.34 10.26
C ALA A 615 26.24 13.85 10.04
N ASP A 616 27.36 13.34 10.55
CA ASP A 616 27.72 11.92 10.46
C ASP A 616 26.69 11.02 11.14
N ARG A 617 26.13 11.45 12.29
CA ARG A 617 25.06 10.72 12.99
C ARG A 617 23.75 10.77 12.21
N ALA A 618 23.36 11.94 11.71
CA ALA A 618 22.17 12.10 10.89
C ALA A 618 22.24 11.26 9.60
N LEU A 619 23.41 11.19 8.96
CA LEU A 619 23.64 10.39 7.74
C LEU A 619 23.72 8.88 8.01
N LYS A 620 23.93 8.43 9.24
CA LYS A 620 23.74 7.00 9.58
C LYS A 620 22.27 6.60 9.53
N ILE A 621 21.37 7.53 9.81
CA ILE A 621 19.92 7.33 9.80
C ILE A 621 19.38 7.57 8.39
N GLU A 622 19.71 8.71 7.78
CA GLU A 622 19.34 9.07 6.41
C GLU A 622 20.56 9.27 5.51
N PRO A 623 21.22 8.19 5.03
CA PRO A 623 22.44 8.28 4.22
C PRO A 623 22.25 8.98 2.89
N GLU A 624 21.02 9.04 2.39
CA GLU A 624 20.67 9.65 1.11
C GLU A 624 20.21 11.11 1.25
N ASN A 625 20.23 11.69 2.46
CA ASN A 625 19.75 13.05 2.65
C ASN A 625 20.66 14.09 1.97
N GLU A 626 20.18 14.65 0.86
CA GLU A 626 20.90 15.66 0.04
C GLU A 626 21.32 16.87 0.89
N MET A 627 20.42 17.40 1.71
CA MET A 627 20.68 18.56 2.55
C MET A 627 21.76 18.28 3.59
N ILE A 628 21.70 17.15 4.29
CA ILE A 628 22.71 16.81 5.31
C ILE A 628 24.05 16.46 4.66
N ARG A 629 24.07 15.80 3.49
CA ARG A 629 25.30 15.57 2.70
C ARG A 629 25.93 16.87 2.24
N LEU A 630 25.12 17.84 1.82
CA LEU A 630 25.61 19.17 1.47
C LEU A 630 26.19 19.89 2.70
N SER A 631 25.48 19.91 3.83
CA SER A 631 25.99 20.43 5.11
C SER A 631 27.32 19.78 5.51
N GLN A 632 27.41 18.44 5.42
CA GLN A 632 28.66 17.71 5.70
C GLN A 632 29.80 18.18 4.78
N ALA A 633 29.56 18.26 3.47
CA ALA A 633 30.55 18.70 2.50
C ALA A 633 31.03 20.12 2.78
N GLU A 634 30.12 21.06 3.05
CA GLU A 634 30.46 22.46 3.35
C GLU A 634 31.28 22.59 4.65
N ASN A 635 30.92 21.84 5.70
CA ASN A 635 31.70 21.84 6.93
C ASN A 635 33.09 21.20 6.76
N LEU A 636 33.22 20.16 5.92
CA LEU A 636 34.53 19.58 5.57
C LEU A 636 35.41 20.59 4.82
N VAL A 637 34.82 21.42 3.95
CA VAL A 637 35.56 22.52 3.32
C VAL A 637 36.01 23.54 4.37
N ARG A 638 35.13 23.94 5.30
CA ARG A 638 35.45 24.90 6.37
C ARG A 638 36.53 24.40 7.34
N SER A 639 36.62 23.10 7.60
CA SER A 639 37.68 22.50 8.43
C SER A 639 38.96 22.19 7.65
N GLY A 640 39.02 22.48 6.35
CA GLY A 640 40.20 22.23 5.53
C GLY A 640 40.40 20.75 5.17
N ARG A 641 39.36 19.93 5.25
CA ARG A 641 39.36 18.50 4.85
C ARG A 641 38.92 18.36 3.40
N GLN A 642 39.64 18.99 2.46
CA GLN A 642 39.19 19.12 1.07
C GLN A 642 39.03 17.78 0.34
N ARG A 643 39.86 16.79 0.66
CA ARG A 643 39.77 15.44 0.06
C ARG A 643 38.44 14.77 0.41
N GLU A 644 38.06 14.80 1.69
CA GLU A 644 36.81 14.20 2.16
C GLU A 644 35.60 14.96 1.60
N ALA A 645 35.68 16.29 1.54
CA ALA A 645 34.64 17.11 0.90
C ALA A 645 34.45 16.71 -0.59
N ALA A 646 35.55 16.46 -1.31
CA ALA A 646 35.50 16.05 -2.71
C ALA A 646 34.84 14.66 -2.88
N GLU A 647 35.05 13.73 -1.94
CA GLU A 647 34.36 12.44 -1.95
C GLU A 647 32.85 12.57 -1.74
N VAL A 648 32.42 13.46 -0.84
CA VAL A 648 30.99 13.74 -0.62
C VAL A 648 30.37 14.42 -1.85
N TYR A 649 30.99 15.46 -2.40
CA TYR A 649 30.50 16.10 -3.63
C TYR A 649 30.53 15.15 -4.84
N GLY A 650 31.49 14.23 -4.91
CA GLY A 650 31.54 13.19 -5.95
C GLY A 650 30.29 12.29 -5.94
N ARG A 651 29.86 11.87 -4.74
CA ARG A 651 28.61 11.13 -4.56
C ARG A 651 27.39 11.98 -4.91
N LEU A 652 27.33 13.23 -4.46
CA LEU A 652 26.25 14.16 -4.83
C LEU A 652 26.15 14.38 -6.36
N VAL A 653 27.28 14.43 -7.08
CA VAL A 653 27.27 14.54 -8.55
C VAL A 653 26.77 13.25 -9.22
N ALA A 654 27.10 12.08 -8.67
CA ALA A 654 26.64 10.80 -9.18
C ALA A 654 25.11 10.63 -9.00
N ASP A 655 24.61 11.01 -7.82
CA ASP A 655 23.19 10.88 -7.47
C ASP A 655 22.34 11.99 -8.09
N PHE A 656 22.90 13.19 -8.26
CA PHE A 656 22.22 14.37 -8.82
C PHE A 656 22.97 14.94 -10.05
N PRO A 657 23.05 14.17 -11.17
CA PRO A 657 23.85 14.55 -12.33
C PRO A 657 23.33 15.78 -13.08
N GLY A 658 22.16 16.32 -12.73
CA GLY A 658 21.63 17.58 -13.27
C GLY A 658 22.05 18.83 -12.49
N ASN A 659 22.63 18.69 -11.28
CA ASN A 659 22.91 19.82 -10.40
C ASN A 659 24.36 20.35 -10.61
N ASP A 660 24.50 21.47 -11.32
CA ASP A 660 25.81 22.04 -11.64
C ASP A 660 26.51 22.67 -10.44
N PHE A 661 25.77 23.01 -9.38
CA PHE A 661 26.36 23.52 -8.15
C PHE A 661 27.29 22.47 -7.50
N TYR A 662 26.89 21.20 -7.46
CA TYR A 662 27.75 20.12 -6.95
C TYR A 662 28.97 19.87 -7.83
N ARG A 663 28.79 19.89 -9.17
CA ARG A 663 29.91 19.73 -10.12
C ARG A 663 30.92 20.86 -10.01
N LEU A 664 30.45 22.11 -9.88
CA LEU A 664 31.34 23.26 -9.70
C LEU A 664 32.14 23.16 -8.40
N ASN A 665 31.50 22.84 -7.28
CA ASN A 665 32.20 22.72 -6.00
C ASN A 665 33.19 21.54 -5.99
N LEU A 666 32.84 20.39 -6.59
CA LEU A 666 33.77 19.28 -6.77
C LEU A 666 35.00 19.67 -7.59
N ALA A 667 34.80 20.39 -8.69
CA ALA A 667 35.89 20.84 -9.54
C ALA A 667 36.81 21.85 -8.86
N VAL A 668 36.23 22.79 -8.09
CA VAL A 668 37.00 23.72 -7.26
C VAL A 668 37.86 22.96 -6.24
N LEU A 669 37.33 21.91 -5.62
CA LEU A 669 38.11 21.08 -4.69
C LEU A 669 39.22 20.31 -5.40
N TYR A 670 38.98 19.78 -6.59
CA TYR A 670 40.04 19.17 -7.39
C TYR A 670 41.14 20.17 -7.77
N ASN A 671 40.79 21.40 -8.13
CA ASN A 671 41.79 22.46 -8.35
C ASN A 671 42.62 22.73 -7.09
N LEU A 672 41.98 22.84 -5.92
CA LEU A 672 42.67 23.07 -4.64
C LEU A 672 43.59 21.90 -4.26
N LEU A 673 43.23 20.67 -4.64
CA LEU A 673 44.02 19.46 -4.42
C LEU A 673 45.10 19.23 -5.48
N GLY A 674 45.21 20.09 -6.50
CA GLY A 674 46.14 19.94 -7.63
C GLY A 674 45.74 18.86 -8.63
N GLU A 675 44.51 18.33 -8.55
CA GLU A 675 43.98 17.29 -9.44
C GLU A 675 43.30 17.89 -10.69
N PHE A 676 44.02 18.79 -11.38
CA PHE A 676 43.46 19.59 -12.48
C PHE A 676 42.86 18.75 -13.62
N GLU A 677 43.45 17.59 -13.93
CA GLU A 677 42.93 16.67 -14.96
C GLU A 677 41.53 16.13 -14.62
N LYS A 678 41.20 15.95 -13.34
CA LYS A 678 39.84 15.55 -12.92
C LYS A 678 38.87 16.74 -12.94
N SER A 679 39.37 17.94 -12.71
CA SER A 679 38.59 19.18 -12.67
C SER A 679 38.10 19.63 -14.05
N LEU A 680 38.96 19.51 -15.08
CA LEU A 680 38.68 19.95 -16.45
C LEU A 680 37.34 19.48 -17.03
N PRO A 681 37.01 18.17 -17.08
CA PRO A 681 35.75 17.72 -17.69
C PRO A 681 34.52 18.25 -16.95
N LEU A 682 34.61 18.41 -15.62
CA LEU A 682 33.53 18.99 -14.82
C LEU A 682 33.32 20.47 -15.14
N LEU A 683 34.40 21.26 -15.22
CA LEU A 683 34.33 22.69 -15.51
C LEU A 683 33.91 22.98 -16.96
N GLU A 684 34.36 22.16 -17.92
CA GLU A 684 33.91 22.25 -19.31
C GLU A 684 32.41 21.98 -19.44
N GLN A 685 31.86 21.05 -18.65
CA GLN A 685 30.42 20.82 -18.61
C GLN A 685 29.69 22.00 -17.95
N VAL A 686 30.10 22.41 -16.75
CA VAL A 686 29.46 23.50 -15.99
C VAL A 686 29.46 24.82 -16.77
N THR A 687 30.54 25.16 -17.47
CA THR A 687 30.59 26.39 -18.28
C THR A 687 29.65 26.37 -19.50
N ARG A 688 29.23 25.19 -19.97
CA ARG A 688 28.23 25.07 -21.04
C ARG A 688 26.80 25.13 -20.51
N THR A 689 26.54 24.54 -19.35
CA THR A 689 25.19 24.38 -18.79
C THR A 689 24.80 25.51 -17.83
N SER A 690 25.74 25.96 -16.98
CA SER A 690 25.55 27.02 -15.98
C SER A 690 26.76 27.97 -15.93
N PRO A 691 26.99 28.80 -16.98
CA PRO A 691 28.14 29.69 -17.05
C PRO A 691 28.14 30.72 -15.90
N SER A 692 29.27 30.82 -15.19
CA SER A 692 29.48 31.80 -14.12
C SER A 692 30.94 32.26 -14.07
N PRO A 693 31.22 33.46 -13.52
CA PRO A 693 32.60 33.93 -13.39
C PRO A 693 33.48 32.95 -12.58
N LYS A 694 32.96 32.44 -11.46
CA LYS A 694 33.62 31.39 -10.66
C LYS A 694 33.99 30.15 -11.49
N ALA A 695 33.09 29.67 -12.36
CA ALA A 695 33.36 28.52 -13.22
C ALA A 695 34.46 28.82 -14.26
N TYR A 696 34.39 29.99 -14.92
CA TYR A 696 35.40 30.38 -15.92
C TYR A 696 36.77 30.63 -15.31
N LEU A 697 36.84 31.26 -14.13
CA LEU A 697 38.10 31.46 -13.42
C LEU A 697 38.76 30.12 -13.07
N ASN A 698 37.99 29.18 -12.52
CA ASN A 698 38.50 27.85 -12.18
C ASN A 698 38.90 27.04 -13.43
N LEU A 699 38.16 27.18 -14.54
CA LEU A 699 38.53 26.55 -15.81
C LEU A 699 39.84 27.13 -16.35
N ALA A 700 39.99 28.45 -16.29
CA ALA A 700 41.21 29.12 -16.74
C ALA A 700 42.44 28.66 -15.94
N LEU A 701 42.31 28.55 -14.62
CA LEU A 701 43.37 28.05 -13.73
C LEU A 701 43.71 26.58 -14.02
N ALA A 702 42.71 25.70 -14.15
CA ALA A 702 42.95 24.29 -14.47
C ALA A 702 43.63 24.11 -15.84
N CYS A 703 43.21 24.87 -16.85
CA CYS A 703 43.84 24.88 -18.17
C CYS A 703 45.28 25.41 -18.11
N LEU A 704 45.56 26.42 -17.29
CA LEU A 704 46.90 26.98 -17.13
C LEU A 704 47.86 25.93 -16.56
N GLU A 705 47.46 25.24 -15.49
CA GLU A 705 48.27 24.23 -14.80
C GLU A 705 48.49 22.97 -15.66
N THR A 706 47.51 22.59 -16.48
CA THR A 706 47.61 21.48 -17.45
C THR A 706 48.26 21.89 -18.79
N ARG A 707 48.77 23.12 -18.89
CA ARG A 707 49.42 23.69 -20.10
C ARG A 707 48.52 23.74 -21.35
N ARG A 708 47.20 23.77 -21.16
CA ARG A 708 46.18 24.03 -22.18
C ARG A 708 46.04 25.55 -22.41
N LEU A 709 47.13 26.18 -22.87
CA LEU A 709 47.26 27.65 -22.91
C LEU A 709 46.18 28.36 -23.75
N PRO A 710 45.78 27.87 -24.94
CA PRO A 710 44.72 28.49 -25.71
C PRO A 710 43.35 28.41 -25.02
N GLU A 711 43.03 27.28 -24.38
CA GLU A 711 41.82 27.15 -23.56
C GLU A 711 41.86 28.09 -22.35
N ALA A 712 43.00 28.20 -21.66
CA ALA A 712 43.17 29.10 -20.51
C ALA A 712 42.90 30.56 -20.90
N ALA A 713 43.43 31.02 -22.04
CA ALA A 713 43.21 32.37 -22.54
C ALA A 713 41.72 32.63 -22.84
N ARG A 714 41.03 31.70 -23.50
CA ARG A 714 39.59 31.81 -23.77
C ARG A 714 38.77 31.84 -22.48
N ALA A 715 39.08 31.00 -21.51
CA ALA A 715 38.38 30.96 -20.23
C ALA A 715 38.60 32.27 -19.44
N PHE A 716 39.81 32.85 -19.44
CA PHE A 716 40.06 34.17 -18.85
C PHE A 716 39.30 35.29 -19.58
N GLU A 717 39.17 35.25 -20.90
CA GLU A 717 38.35 36.19 -21.66
C GLU A 717 36.87 36.09 -21.27
N SER A 718 36.34 34.86 -21.15
CA SER A 718 34.98 34.62 -20.67
C SER A 718 34.77 35.12 -19.24
N TYR A 719 35.70 34.86 -18.32
CA TYR A 719 35.68 35.40 -16.96
C TYR A 719 35.65 36.93 -16.95
N LEU A 720 36.52 37.58 -17.73
CA LEU A 720 36.63 39.04 -17.79
C LEU A 720 35.49 39.74 -18.54
N SER A 721 34.67 38.99 -19.29
CA SER A 721 33.49 39.52 -19.98
C SER A 721 32.33 39.86 -19.04
N ASN A 722 32.31 39.27 -17.84
CA ASN A 722 31.33 39.56 -16.79
C ASN A 722 31.94 39.41 -15.40
N THR A 723 32.44 40.51 -14.84
CA THR A 723 33.11 40.54 -13.52
C THR A 723 32.23 41.12 -12.41
N THR A 724 30.90 41.15 -12.61
CA THR A 724 29.98 41.73 -11.62
C THR A 724 30.00 40.90 -10.34
N GLY A 725 30.38 41.52 -9.21
CA GLY A 725 30.44 40.85 -7.91
C GLY A 725 31.75 40.08 -7.62
N GLU A 726 32.71 40.08 -8.54
CA GLU A 726 34.01 39.43 -8.34
C GLU A 726 35.01 40.31 -7.58
N ASP A 727 35.97 39.66 -6.91
CA ASP A 727 37.05 40.33 -6.20
C ASP A 727 37.93 41.14 -7.18
N PRO A 728 38.11 42.46 -6.97
CA PRO A 728 38.97 43.30 -7.79
C PRO A 728 40.39 42.76 -7.98
N GLU A 729 40.96 42.09 -6.97
CA GLU A 729 42.29 41.48 -7.06
C GLU A 729 42.32 40.30 -8.04
N ASN A 730 41.29 39.45 -8.01
CA ASN A 730 41.17 38.32 -8.94
C ASN A 730 40.99 38.82 -10.37
N VAL A 731 40.21 39.89 -10.57
CA VAL A 731 40.05 40.52 -11.88
C VAL A 731 41.37 41.09 -12.39
N ALA A 732 42.13 41.79 -11.55
CA ALA A 732 43.44 42.33 -11.92
C ALA A 732 44.44 41.21 -12.28
N ARG A 733 44.45 40.13 -11.50
CA ARG A 733 45.31 38.96 -11.73
C ARG A 733 44.96 38.24 -13.03
N ALA A 734 43.67 38.01 -13.30
CA ALA A 734 43.20 37.42 -14.55
C ALA A 734 43.58 38.26 -15.78
N ARG A 735 43.51 39.59 -15.70
CA ARG A 735 43.97 40.48 -16.79
C ARG A 735 45.47 40.33 -17.05
N SER A 736 46.27 40.27 -15.99
CA SER A 736 47.72 40.07 -16.08
C SER A 736 48.06 38.74 -16.74
N TRP A 737 47.45 37.64 -16.26
CA TRP A 737 47.66 36.31 -16.84
C TRP A 737 47.22 36.22 -18.30
N LEU A 738 46.08 36.81 -18.66
CA LEU A 738 45.63 36.84 -20.05
C LEU A 738 46.61 37.58 -20.97
N ALA A 739 47.18 38.70 -20.53
CA ALA A 739 48.18 39.44 -21.31
C ALA A 739 49.46 38.64 -21.53
N GLN A 740 49.93 37.93 -20.50
CA GLN A 740 51.08 37.03 -20.59
C GLN A 740 50.80 35.86 -21.55
N LEU A 741 49.65 35.21 -21.41
CA LEU A 741 49.23 34.11 -22.29
C LEU A 741 49.16 34.54 -23.75
N LYS A 742 48.59 35.72 -24.04
CA LYS A 742 48.55 36.26 -25.42
C LYS A 742 49.93 36.54 -26.00
N THR A 743 50.92 36.76 -25.16
CA THR A 743 52.31 36.95 -25.60
C THR A 743 53.00 35.61 -25.86
N ILE A 744 52.67 34.57 -25.09
CA ILE A 744 53.24 33.21 -25.22
C ILE A 744 52.61 32.45 -26.40
N ILE A 745 51.33 32.69 -26.69
CA ILE A 745 50.59 32.02 -27.78
C ILE A 745 50.94 32.59 -29.16
N LYS A 746 51.34 33.86 -29.22
CA LYS A 746 51.87 34.51 -30.44
C LYS A 746 53.29 34.05 -30.71
#